data_AF-C4YNL9-F1
#
_entry.id   AF-C4YNL9-F1
#
_cell.length_a   1.000
_cell.length_b   1.000
_cell.length_c   1.000
_cell.angle_alpha   90.00
_cell.angle_beta   90.00
_cell.angle_gamma   90.00
#
_symmetry.space_group_name_H-M   'P 1'
#
loop_
_entity.id
_entity.type
_entity.pdbx_description
1 polymer ?
#
loop_
_entity_poly.entity_id
_entity_poly.type
_entity_poly.pdbx_seq_one_letter_code
_entity_poly.pdbx_strand_id
1 'polypeptide(L)'
;MSEKNPTSVDSREKEKNKELIQKTPFFTFNASIISYLHTVFASSSFLAALAVGSYLHYYKIVQNSSFGYPDEWFPSVSATIGDRYPERSVFQIIIALTAGPRFLLLIFNFISLYKKNSYLPYIATISGTLRTFTAGGWMYITSTDDHDAHDVFMILYMVLTIPWTVCNTLLSPKHSLQRNARFYSAMAFFGTIIPLIYWFIQHKVHIRPGAYSIYAYFEWGLIFFDILFDSWSAIDFTNIDISISATGIELVHVDTTATESTTKVTETETETEINVEIETEVIPGPFDSQFSDIDVIVNLINSFIYWTVVTSLFLCVWYFPLWHMGISGYEAAVLSFFLAPLLLIIPVSRNLFVTYPSIARSLTVILGVGAYKVPDPEQRLLTITAGTVFAVISVVSEFSIFATNPKKLNSYISTFTLGLLATSIFKYLCFSNNPIWPIMHKENGGYNAIGIFLGLLAAFFTPKQKQLSPKATNNEVNGANGSLLLAALGFGGYYFSLSSYLSDSGTLALWTWEGFPIKGPTPITGALYHFIAIMTAIIINVKSHPNFFSSWNYNIIIGGGSALVLYNFGGWIGYIGAVIYTFYLTSIGPIIWNSIKGYNITGAFFLGYFFNILLGLASVWIVAYAFVPGGPLLRERTDIVLGTSYLSILAGVLNYNLRREEFTKIKFSSCKIFKQTLTIITILLALSISIFIKRYPSEPFKPYNEESQSFTAGIWCVHFGLDNDMWSSETRMRDLIRDAEIDIIGLLESDTQRLIGGNRDFTQTIAEDLGMYVDYGPGPNKHTWGAALLSKFPIIESTHHLLPSPVGELAPAIHATLDIYGELVDVVVFHSGQEEDVEDRRLQSLGIQEIMGNSSRPLILLSYLVTEPLQGNYNTYVSEKSRVYDIDNTDWDRWCEYILFRDLRKVAYARISRSTITDTELQIAKFKLLNEDEKNDDDLEFYYGNHFVNEDEIDENLRMPQLFRGDGVRGHRYHVFDEPRYFAQHKWQRYNEQEQEQQQQQEEHQEEEENGQNEEGDEY
;
A
#
# COMPACT_ATOMS: atom_id res chain seq x y z
N MET A 1 43.98 -1.41 73.27
CA MET A 1 42.72 -2.11 73.59
C MET A 1 41.91 -2.15 72.31
N SER A 2 41.58 -3.36 71.85
CA SER A 2 41.19 -3.72 70.47
C SER A 2 39.82 -3.17 70.04
N GLU A 3 39.77 -2.54 68.88
CA GLU A 3 38.58 -2.52 68.01
C GLU A 3 38.35 -3.93 67.44
N LYS A 4 37.08 -4.34 67.30
CA LYS A 4 36.67 -5.60 66.68
C LYS A 4 35.75 -5.28 65.50
N ASN A 5 36.22 -5.59 64.29
CA ASN A 5 35.44 -5.72 63.07
C ASN A 5 34.47 -6.93 63.16
N PRO A 6 33.26 -6.84 62.60
CA PRO A 6 32.49 -8.00 62.18
C PRO A 6 32.71 -8.29 60.69
N THR A 7 33.29 -9.46 60.39
CA THR A 7 33.57 -9.96 59.03
C THR A 7 32.79 -11.23 58.70
N SER A 8 32.42 -11.35 57.42
CA SER A 8 32.63 -12.53 56.54
C SER A 8 31.51 -13.51 56.20
N VAL A 9 30.29 -13.43 56.75
CA VAL A 9 29.22 -14.38 56.35
C VAL A 9 28.37 -13.86 55.17
N ASP A 10 28.05 -12.57 55.14
CA ASP A 10 27.14 -11.97 54.14
C ASP A 10 27.76 -11.77 52.73
N SER A 11 29.10 -11.75 52.62
CA SER A 11 29.76 -11.54 51.32
C SER A 11 29.79 -12.81 50.45
N ARG A 12 29.88 -14.00 51.04
CA ARG A 12 29.90 -15.28 50.29
C ARG A 12 28.53 -15.70 49.77
N GLU A 13 27.45 -15.39 50.50
CA GLU A 13 26.08 -15.64 50.01
C GLU A 13 25.68 -14.64 48.92
N LYS A 14 26.13 -13.38 49.01
CA LYS A 14 25.92 -12.38 47.96
C LYS A 14 26.71 -12.67 46.68
N GLU A 15 27.93 -13.21 46.77
CA GLU A 15 28.69 -13.68 45.61
C GLU A 15 28.07 -14.93 44.98
N LYS A 16 27.66 -15.93 45.79
CA LYS A 16 26.94 -17.12 45.28
C LYS A 16 25.63 -16.75 44.60
N ASN A 17 24.84 -15.85 45.18
CA ASN A 17 23.59 -15.39 44.58
C ASN A 17 23.82 -14.52 43.33
N LYS A 18 24.93 -13.78 43.24
CA LYS A 18 25.33 -13.09 42.00
C LYS A 18 25.73 -14.06 40.89
N GLU A 19 26.47 -15.12 41.19
CA GLU A 19 26.82 -16.17 40.24
C GLU A 19 25.60 -16.99 39.78
N LEU A 20 24.66 -17.29 40.69
CA LEU A 20 23.42 -18.02 40.37
C LEU A 20 22.42 -17.19 39.53
N ILE A 21 22.39 -15.86 39.72
CA ILE A 21 21.52 -14.95 38.94
C ILE A 21 22.11 -14.66 37.53
N GLN A 22 23.41 -14.88 37.32
CA GLN A 22 24.08 -14.64 36.04
C GLN A 22 23.94 -15.77 35.00
N LYS A 23 23.33 -16.91 35.37
CA LYS A 23 23.27 -18.12 34.54
C LYS A 23 21.87 -18.54 34.07
N THR A 24 20.81 -17.77 34.34
CA THR A 24 19.46 -18.14 33.88
C THR A 24 19.28 -17.84 32.38
N PRO A 25 18.96 -18.83 31.53
CA PRO A 25 18.68 -18.65 30.10
C PRO A 25 17.46 -17.74 29.87
N PHE A 26 17.50 -16.85 28.89
CA PHE A 26 16.31 -16.15 28.37
C PHE A 26 15.49 -17.01 27.42
N PHE A 27 16.18 -17.87 26.66
CA PHE A 27 15.59 -18.72 25.65
C PHE A 27 16.49 -19.94 25.47
N THR A 28 15.91 -21.12 25.60
CA THR A 28 16.60 -22.39 25.36
C THR A 28 15.84 -23.15 24.29
N PHE A 29 16.54 -23.56 23.25
CA PHE A 29 15.97 -24.40 22.20
C PHE A 29 16.99 -25.43 21.74
N ASN A 30 16.48 -26.54 21.24
CA ASN A 30 17.34 -27.64 20.81
C ASN A 30 18.00 -27.33 19.46
N ALA A 31 19.29 -27.61 19.34
CA ALA A 31 20.07 -27.35 18.14
C ALA A 31 19.58 -28.14 16.91
N SER A 32 18.79 -29.22 17.10
CA SER A 32 18.17 -29.97 15.98
C SER A 32 17.31 -29.09 15.06
N ILE A 33 16.76 -27.98 15.57
CA ILE A 33 15.99 -27.03 14.76
C ILE A 33 16.81 -26.46 13.59
N ILE A 34 18.13 -26.34 13.73
CA ILE A 34 19.02 -25.85 12.67
C ILE A 34 18.98 -26.81 11.47
N SER A 35 19.04 -28.12 11.73
CA SER A 35 18.95 -29.15 10.69
C SER A 35 17.57 -29.18 10.03
N TYR A 36 16.50 -29.02 10.83
CA TYR A 36 15.14 -28.95 10.30
C TYR A 36 14.92 -27.71 9.43
N LEU A 37 15.37 -26.53 9.87
CA LEU A 37 15.26 -25.29 9.09
C LEU A 37 16.04 -25.38 7.77
N HIS A 38 17.26 -25.92 7.78
CA HIS A 38 18.01 -26.19 6.55
C HIS A 38 17.24 -27.11 5.60
N THR A 39 16.74 -28.24 6.12
CA THR A 39 16.03 -29.25 5.31
C THR A 39 14.74 -28.69 4.72
N VAL A 40 13.97 -27.95 5.52
CA VAL A 40 12.69 -27.36 5.10
C VAL A 40 12.92 -26.29 4.05
N PHE A 41 13.78 -25.30 4.29
CA PHE A 41 14.01 -24.24 3.32
C PHE A 41 14.64 -24.75 2.02
N ALA A 42 15.61 -25.67 2.10
CA ALA A 42 16.20 -26.28 0.91
C ALA A 42 15.17 -27.08 0.11
N SER A 43 14.36 -27.92 0.76
CA SER A 43 13.34 -28.71 0.03
C SER A 43 12.25 -27.82 -0.55
N SER A 44 11.80 -26.81 0.22
CA SER A 44 10.77 -25.87 -0.21
C SER A 44 11.22 -25.02 -1.39
N SER A 45 12.50 -24.63 -1.50
CA SER A 45 12.96 -23.83 -2.65
C SER A 45 12.80 -24.59 -3.96
N PHE A 46 13.24 -25.85 -4.00
CA PHE A 46 13.14 -26.68 -5.19
C PHE A 46 11.69 -27.07 -5.52
N LEU A 47 10.89 -27.45 -4.51
CA LEU A 47 9.48 -27.83 -4.72
C LEU A 47 8.63 -26.64 -5.15
N ALA A 48 8.85 -25.45 -4.58
CA ALA A 48 8.13 -24.24 -4.96
C ALA A 48 8.47 -23.82 -6.39
N ALA A 49 9.75 -23.87 -6.77
CA ALA A 49 10.18 -23.59 -8.14
C ALA A 49 9.54 -24.56 -9.14
N LEU A 50 9.53 -25.86 -8.83
CA LEU A 50 8.88 -26.87 -9.67
C LEU A 50 7.38 -26.64 -9.78
N ALA A 51 6.70 -26.31 -8.69
CA ALA A 51 5.25 -26.05 -8.69
C ALA A 51 4.90 -24.81 -9.52
N VAL A 52 5.63 -23.70 -9.32
CA VAL A 52 5.41 -22.44 -10.05
C VAL A 52 5.76 -22.62 -11.53
N GLY A 53 6.90 -23.22 -11.84
CA GLY A 53 7.32 -23.48 -13.22
C GLY A 53 6.38 -24.44 -13.95
N SER A 54 5.89 -25.48 -13.27
CA SER A 54 4.89 -26.40 -13.85
C SER A 54 3.51 -25.75 -14.03
N TYR A 55 3.18 -24.71 -13.26
CA TYR A 55 1.92 -24.00 -13.41
C TYR A 55 1.97 -22.96 -14.53
N LEU A 56 3.06 -22.20 -14.63
CA LEU A 56 3.18 -21.06 -15.54
C LEU A 56 3.88 -21.41 -16.87
N HIS A 57 4.90 -22.25 -16.82
CA HIS A 57 5.85 -22.44 -17.92
C HIS A 57 6.09 -23.92 -18.28
N TYR A 58 5.17 -24.83 -17.95
CA TYR A 58 5.35 -26.29 -18.12
C TYR A 58 5.98 -26.69 -19.45
N TYR A 59 5.35 -26.32 -20.57
CA TYR A 59 5.83 -26.67 -21.92
C TYR A 59 7.22 -26.15 -22.23
N LYS A 60 7.62 -25.03 -21.62
CA LYS A 60 8.93 -24.40 -21.82
C LYS A 60 10.02 -25.07 -20.99
N ILE A 61 9.73 -25.44 -19.74
CA ILE A 61 10.73 -26.03 -18.83
C ILE A 61 10.98 -27.52 -19.10
N VAL A 62 10.03 -28.22 -19.73
CA VAL A 62 10.24 -29.62 -20.19
C VAL A 62 10.92 -29.70 -21.56
N GLN A 63 11.06 -28.59 -22.27
CA GLN A 63 11.66 -28.57 -23.60
C GLN A 63 13.18 -28.69 -23.52
N ASN A 64 13.76 -29.48 -24.42
CA ASN A 64 15.20 -29.53 -24.65
C ASN A 64 15.52 -29.10 -26.10
N SER A 65 16.79 -29.18 -26.50
CA SER A 65 17.27 -28.75 -27.83
C SER A 65 16.66 -29.51 -29.02
N SER A 66 16.08 -30.69 -28.79
CA SER A 66 15.64 -31.61 -29.84
C SER A 66 14.17 -32.02 -29.71
N PHE A 67 13.61 -32.05 -28.50
CA PHE A 67 12.26 -32.52 -28.19
C PHE A 67 11.58 -31.63 -27.14
N GLY A 68 10.25 -31.59 -27.16
CA GLY A 68 9.41 -30.98 -26.14
C GLY A 68 8.23 -31.89 -25.81
N TYR A 69 7.22 -31.38 -25.11
CA TYR A 69 6.01 -32.16 -24.84
C TYR A 69 5.33 -32.60 -26.15
N PRO A 70 4.83 -33.84 -26.28
CA PRO A 70 4.67 -34.86 -25.23
C PRO A 70 5.86 -35.82 -25.05
N ASP A 71 6.88 -35.75 -25.91
CA ASP A 71 8.05 -36.64 -25.85
C ASP A 71 8.88 -36.40 -24.59
N GLU A 72 8.93 -35.15 -24.12
CA GLU A 72 9.49 -34.78 -22.81
C GLU A 72 8.39 -34.25 -21.89
N TRP A 73 8.33 -34.78 -20.67
CA TRP A 73 7.21 -34.58 -19.75
C TRP A 73 7.65 -34.17 -18.33
N PHE A 74 8.95 -34.19 -18.01
CA PHE A 74 9.45 -33.80 -16.69
C PHE A 74 10.69 -32.89 -16.81
N PRO A 75 10.70 -31.72 -16.13
CA PRO A 75 11.77 -30.73 -16.30
C PRO A 75 13.01 -31.07 -15.49
N SER A 76 14.19 -30.72 -16.03
CA SER A 76 15.46 -30.77 -15.28
C SER A 76 15.47 -29.78 -14.12
N VAL A 77 16.31 -30.01 -13.12
CA VAL A 77 16.51 -29.09 -12.00
C VAL A 77 16.99 -27.74 -12.54
N SER A 78 17.97 -27.77 -13.44
CA SER A 78 18.58 -26.57 -14.03
C SER A 78 17.54 -25.71 -14.78
N ALA A 79 16.68 -26.32 -15.60
CA ALA A 79 15.62 -25.59 -16.30
C ALA A 79 14.57 -25.01 -15.32
N THR A 80 14.23 -25.77 -14.27
CA THR A 80 13.22 -25.38 -13.27
C THR A 80 13.64 -24.18 -12.43
N ILE A 81 14.93 -24.06 -12.10
CA ILE A 81 15.42 -23.00 -11.20
C ILE A 81 16.06 -21.82 -11.94
N GLY A 82 16.36 -21.95 -13.23
CA GLY A 82 17.23 -21.02 -13.94
C GLY A 82 16.65 -20.33 -15.17
N ASP A 83 15.65 -20.89 -15.83
CA ASP A 83 15.31 -20.44 -17.18
C ASP A 83 14.36 -19.24 -17.22
N ARG A 84 13.46 -19.12 -16.24
CA ARG A 84 12.28 -18.25 -16.38
C ARG A 84 11.88 -17.57 -15.07
N TYR A 85 11.36 -16.36 -15.22
CA TYR A 85 10.64 -15.63 -14.19
C TYR A 85 9.16 -16.04 -14.22
N PRO A 86 8.48 -16.26 -13.07
CA PRO A 86 8.93 -15.98 -11.70
C PRO A 86 9.54 -17.16 -10.93
N GLU A 87 9.51 -18.39 -11.45
CA GLU A 87 9.99 -19.59 -10.72
C GLU A 87 11.45 -19.50 -10.29
N ARG A 88 12.31 -18.89 -11.11
CA ARG A 88 13.71 -18.59 -10.77
C ARG A 88 13.80 -17.69 -9.53
N SER A 89 13.02 -16.61 -9.48
CA SER A 89 13.04 -15.66 -8.36
C SER A 89 12.51 -16.32 -7.08
N VAL A 90 11.45 -17.14 -7.19
CA VAL A 90 10.92 -17.93 -6.06
C VAL A 90 11.98 -18.88 -5.51
N PHE A 91 12.69 -19.60 -6.37
CA PHE A 91 13.82 -20.45 -5.97
C PHE A 91 14.88 -19.64 -5.23
N GLN A 92 15.38 -18.56 -5.86
CA GLN A 92 16.49 -17.75 -5.35
C GLN A 92 16.19 -17.09 -4.00
N ILE A 93 14.95 -16.67 -3.76
CA ILE A 93 14.53 -16.09 -2.48
C ILE A 93 14.51 -17.15 -1.38
N ILE A 94 13.87 -18.31 -1.63
CA ILE A 94 13.73 -19.35 -0.60
C ILE A 94 15.08 -20.01 -0.31
N ILE A 95 15.90 -20.26 -1.33
CA ILE A 95 17.24 -20.86 -1.13
C ILE A 95 18.18 -19.89 -0.40
N ALA A 96 18.01 -18.56 -0.53
CA ALA A 96 18.76 -17.57 0.25
C ALA A 96 18.52 -17.74 1.76
N LEU A 97 17.27 -18.06 2.16
CA LEU A 97 16.92 -18.30 3.56
C LEU A 97 17.61 -19.54 4.14
N THR A 98 18.00 -20.50 3.29
CA THR A 98 18.78 -21.69 3.67
C THR A 98 20.21 -21.35 4.07
N ALA A 99 20.78 -20.22 3.62
CA ALA A 99 22.18 -19.88 3.87
C ALA A 99 22.51 -19.78 5.38
N GLY A 100 21.66 -19.13 6.18
CA GLY A 100 21.85 -19.03 7.63
C GLY A 100 21.89 -20.40 8.33
N PRO A 101 20.81 -21.21 8.24
CA PRO A 101 20.78 -22.58 8.74
C PRO A 101 21.92 -23.46 8.20
N ARG A 102 22.34 -23.27 6.94
CA ARG A 102 23.44 -24.02 6.33
C ARG A 102 24.77 -23.79 7.04
N PHE A 103 25.17 -22.54 7.25
CA PHE A 103 26.43 -22.24 7.94
C PHE A 103 26.38 -22.67 9.41
N LEU A 104 25.22 -22.53 10.07
CA LEU A 104 25.03 -23.05 11.43
C LEU A 104 25.15 -24.59 11.46
N LEU A 105 24.59 -25.30 10.49
CA LEU A 105 24.73 -26.76 10.38
C LEU A 105 26.20 -27.17 10.27
N LEU A 106 27.02 -26.46 9.48
CA LEU A 106 28.46 -26.73 9.38
C LEU A 106 29.19 -26.53 10.72
N ILE A 107 28.86 -25.45 11.44
CA ILE A 107 29.45 -25.13 12.74
C ILE A 107 29.08 -26.18 13.78
N PHE A 108 27.79 -26.53 13.87
CA PHE A 108 27.32 -27.52 14.85
C PHE A 108 27.76 -28.93 14.50
N ASN A 109 27.90 -29.29 13.22
CA ASN A 109 28.55 -30.54 12.83
C ASN A 109 30.02 -30.58 13.26
N PHE A 110 30.76 -29.47 13.13
CA PHE A 110 32.12 -29.40 13.65
C PHE A 110 32.15 -29.62 15.17
N ILE A 111 31.27 -28.94 15.92
CA ILE A 111 31.19 -29.05 17.39
C ILE A 111 30.80 -30.47 17.82
N SER A 112 29.70 -31.00 17.30
CA SER A 112 29.17 -32.33 17.66
C SER A 112 30.11 -33.48 17.28
N LEU A 113 30.84 -33.34 16.17
CA LEU A 113 31.69 -34.41 15.63
C LEU A 113 33.18 -34.18 15.90
N TYR A 114 33.54 -33.18 16.70
CA TYR A 114 34.92 -32.85 17.02
C TYR A 114 35.64 -34.01 17.73
N LYS A 115 36.86 -34.31 17.29
CA LYS A 115 37.75 -35.30 17.93
C LYS A 115 39.15 -34.73 18.05
N LYS A 116 39.64 -34.58 19.30
CA LYS A 116 40.90 -33.90 19.65
C LYS A 116 42.15 -34.37 18.87
N ASN A 117 42.19 -35.64 18.45
CA ASN A 117 43.33 -36.24 17.73
C ASN A 117 42.99 -36.63 16.28
N SER A 118 42.03 -35.96 15.64
CA SER A 118 41.63 -36.23 14.26
C SER A 118 41.61 -34.96 13.43
N TYR A 119 42.16 -35.02 12.22
CA TYR A 119 42.06 -33.93 11.23
C TYR A 119 40.74 -33.96 10.45
N LEU A 120 39.95 -35.03 10.56
CA LEU A 120 38.72 -35.22 9.79
C LEU A 120 37.65 -34.14 10.01
N PRO A 121 37.41 -33.61 11.23
CA PRO A 121 36.43 -32.53 11.43
C PRO A 121 36.82 -31.25 10.68
N TYR A 122 38.11 -30.93 10.63
CA TYR A 122 38.62 -29.78 9.89
C TYR A 122 38.44 -29.95 8.38
N ILE A 123 38.74 -31.14 7.85
CA ILE A 123 38.49 -31.45 6.43
C ILE A 123 36.99 -31.39 6.12
N ALA A 124 36.14 -31.93 6.98
CA ALA A 124 34.69 -31.85 6.84
C ALA A 124 34.21 -30.40 6.78
N THR A 125 34.64 -29.55 7.71
CA THR A 125 34.22 -28.14 7.73
C THR A 125 34.74 -27.37 6.53
N ILE A 126 36.02 -27.51 6.17
CA ILE A 126 36.61 -26.82 5.00
C ILE A 126 35.88 -27.26 3.73
N SER A 127 35.74 -28.57 3.51
CA SER A 127 35.02 -29.09 2.34
C SER A 127 33.55 -28.65 2.33
N GLY A 128 32.86 -28.69 3.47
CA GLY A 128 31.47 -28.27 3.60
C GLY A 128 31.26 -26.77 3.35
N THR A 129 32.19 -25.92 3.79
CA THR A 129 32.17 -24.48 3.53
C THR A 129 32.42 -24.18 2.06
N LEU A 130 33.47 -24.75 1.46
CA LEU A 130 33.75 -24.58 0.03
C LEU A 130 32.59 -25.09 -0.82
N ARG A 131 32.04 -26.26 -0.46
CA ARG A 131 30.86 -26.86 -1.09
C ARG A 131 29.66 -25.93 -1.02
N THR A 132 29.47 -25.23 0.09
CA THR A 132 28.36 -24.27 0.25
C THR A 132 28.52 -23.05 -0.67
N PHE A 133 29.74 -22.52 -0.79
CA PHE A 133 30.00 -21.43 -1.74
C PHE A 133 29.82 -21.86 -3.19
N THR A 134 30.33 -23.04 -3.56
CA THR A 134 30.15 -23.56 -4.92
C THR A 134 28.69 -23.92 -5.20
N ALA A 135 27.91 -24.33 -4.19
CA ALA A 135 26.47 -24.51 -4.31
C ALA A 135 25.77 -23.19 -4.63
N GLY A 136 26.08 -22.12 -3.88
CA GLY A 136 25.60 -20.78 -4.21
C GLY A 136 26.00 -20.34 -5.61
N GLY A 137 27.23 -20.67 -6.05
CA GLY A 137 27.72 -20.41 -7.39
C GLY A 137 26.79 -20.95 -8.49
N TRP A 138 26.54 -22.26 -8.54
CA TRP A 138 25.71 -22.85 -9.59
C TRP A 138 24.20 -22.56 -9.42
N MET A 139 23.74 -22.24 -8.20
CA MET A 139 22.35 -21.89 -7.92
C MET A 139 21.98 -20.45 -8.31
N TYR A 140 22.92 -19.50 -8.21
CA TYR A 140 22.69 -18.09 -8.57
C TYR A 140 23.17 -17.74 -9.97
N ILE A 141 24.27 -18.35 -10.42
CA ILE A 141 24.75 -18.27 -11.81
C ILE A 141 24.12 -19.44 -12.56
N THR A 142 23.00 -19.16 -13.22
CA THR A 142 22.21 -20.19 -13.90
C THR A 142 22.88 -20.57 -15.22
N SER A 143 22.59 -21.77 -15.73
CA SER A 143 23.11 -22.24 -17.03
C SER A 143 22.71 -21.33 -18.20
N THR A 144 21.65 -20.55 -18.04
CA THR A 144 21.19 -19.51 -18.97
C THR A 144 22.00 -18.23 -18.92
N ASP A 145 22.56 -17.87 -17.76
CA ASP A 145 23.34 -16.65 -17.58
C ASP A 145 24.80 -16.83 -18.00
N ASP A 146 25.45 -17.90 -17.52
CA ASP A 146 26.82 -18.28 -17.87
C ASP A 146 27.01 -19.79 -17.68
N HIS A 147 26.98 -20.51 -18.80
CA HIS A 147 27.06 -21.97 -18.84
C HIS A 147 28.40 -22.50 -18.30
N ASP A 148 29.51 -21.81 -18.58
CA ASP A 148 30.84 -22.27 -18.18
C ASP A 148 31.06 -22.09 -16.67
N ALA A 149 30.67 -20.94 -16.13
CA ALA A 149 30.74 -20.69 -14.70
C ALA A 149 29.82 -21.64 -13.93
N HIS A 150 28.60 -21.85 -14.41
CA HIS A 150 27.62 -22.79 -13.83
C HIS A 150 28.20 -24.21 -13.71
N ASP A 151 28.75 -24.75 -14.80
CA ASP A 151 29.32 -26.10 -14.82
C ASP A 151 30.54 -26.24 -13.90
N VAL A 152 31.43 -25.24 -13.87
CA VAL A 152 32.59 -25.23 -12.98
C VAL A 152 32.15 -25.31 -11.52
N PHE A 153 31.18 -24.49 -11.12
CA PHE A 153 30.66 -24.50 -9.76
C PHE A 153 29.94 -25.81 -9.40
N MET A 154 29.17 -26.39 -10.34
CA MET A 154 28.50 -27.68 -10.16
C MET A 154 29.51 -28.82 -10.00
N ILE A 155 30.55 -28.89 -10.86
CA ILE A 155 31.61 -29.91 -10.77
C ILE A 155 32.37 -29.79 -9.45
N LEU A 156 32.78 -28.57 -9.07
CA LEU A 156 33.46 -28.33 -7.80
C LEU A 156 32.59 -28.75 -6.62
N TYR A 157 31.29 -28.44 -6.64
CA TYR A 157 30.34 -28.88 -5.63
C TYR A 157 30.27 -30.41 -5.53
N MET A 158 30.20 -31.12 -6.66
CA MET A 158 30.17 -32.59 -6.70
C MET A 158 31.47 -33.19 -6.14
N VAL A 159 32.63 -32.65 -6.52
CA VAL A 159 33.94 -33.11 -6.00
C VAL A 159 34.06 -32.87 -4.50
N LEU A 160 33.65 -31.69 -4.01
CA LEU A 160 33.69 -31.34 -2.59
C LEU A 160 32.66 -32.12 -1.75
N THR A 161 31.63 -32.69 -2.38
CA THR A 161 30.67 -33.59 -1.72
C THR A 161 31.32 -34.89 -1.25
N ILE A 162 32.39 -35.36 -1.90
CA ILE A 162 33.12 -36.57 -1.50
C ILE A 162 33.77 -36.41 -0.11
N PRO A 163 34.69 -35.45 0.14
CA PRO A 163 35.28 -35.27 1.45
C PRO A 163 34.22 -34.89 2.51
N TRP A 164 33.19 -34.12 2.15
CA TRP A 164 32.08 -33.80 3.05
C TRP A 164 31.37 -35.06 3.57
N THR A 165 30.89 -35.92 2.67
CA THR A 165 30.10 -37.10 3.03
C THR A 165 30.95 -38.18 3.72
N VAL A 166 32.17 -38.41 3.24
CA VAL A 166 33.10 -39.39 3.83
C VAL A 166 33.50 -38.98 5.25
N CYS A 167 33.90 -37.72 5.46
CA CYS A 167 34.36 -37.28 6.78
C CYS A 167 33.21 -37.29 7.80
N ASN A 168 32.03 -36.75 7.46
CA ASN A 168 30.89 -36.76 8.37
C ASN A 168 30.43 -38.18 8.73
N THR A 169 30.44 -39.11 7.78
CA THR A 169 30.07 -40.52 8.03
C THR A 169 31.09 -41.24 8.91
N LEU A 170 32.39 -41.01 8.69
CA LEU A 170 33.46 -41.62 9.49
C LEU A 170 33.51 -41.06 10.91
N LEU A 171 33.21 -39.78 11.07
CA LEU A 171 33.17 -39.10 12.35
C LEU A 171 31.98 -39.54 13.22
N SER A 172 30.84 -39.86 12.61
CA SER A 172 29.68 -40.42 13.32
C SER A 172 30.05 -41.66 14.17
N PRO A 173 29.42 -41.83 15.36
CA PRO A 173 29.68 -42.98 16.23
C PRO A 173 29.52 -44.32 15.50
N LYS A 174 30.40 -45.29 15.81
CA LYS A 174 30.28 -46.65 15.25
C LYS A 174 28.99 -47.31 15.76
N HIS A 175 28.29 -48.04 14.88
CA HIS A 175 27.01 -48.71 15.18
C HIS A 175 25.84 -47.76 15.55
N SER A 176 25.86 -46.50 15.10
CA SER A 176 24.72 -45.58 15.29
C SER A 176 23.81 -45.48 14.07
N LEU A 177 22.55 -45.09 14.29
CA LEU A 177 21.56 -44.91 13.23
C LEU A 177 22.01 -43.83 12.24
N GLN A 178 22.48 -42.69 12.72
CA GLN A 178 22.90 -41.58 11.85
C GLN A 178 24.12 -41.94 10.98
N ARG A 179 25.02 -42.81 11.46
CA ARG A 179 26.15 -43.28 10.65
C ARG A 179 25.67 -44.15 9.50
N ASN A 180 24.79 -45.11 9.79
CA ASN A 180 24.23 -45.99 8.76
C ASN A 180 23.38 -45.18 7.77
N ALA A 181 22.55 -44.27 8.26
CA ALA A 181 21.71 -43.41 7.44
C ALA A 181 22.54 -42.52 6.51
N ARG A 182 23.58 -41.85 7.02
CA ARG A 182 24.54 -41.09 6.19
C ARG A 182 25.26 -41.96 5.17
N PHE A 183 25.69 -43.16 5.55
CA PHE A 183 26.33 -44.09 4.62
C PHE A 183 25.38 -44.46 3.46
N TYR A 184 24.14 -44.86 3.76
CA TYR A 184 23.18 -45.23 2.74
C TYR A 184 22.73 -44.04 1.89
N SER A 185 22.54 -42.84 2.47
CA SER A 185 22.24 -41.62 1.72
C SER A 185 23.40 -41.24 0.79
N ALA A 186 24.65 -41.33 1.25
CA ALA A 186 25.81 -41.08 0.40
C ALA A 186 25.96 -42.13 -0.71
N MET A 187 25.74 -43.41 -0.41
CA MET A 187 25.75 -44.48 -1.42
C MET A 187 24.62 -44.31 -2.44
N ALA A 188 23.43 -43.86 -2.01
CA ALA A 188 22.34 -43.52 -2.92
C ALA A 188 22.70 -42.32 -3.80
N PHE A 189 23.26 -41.25 -3.24
CA PHE A 189 23.72 -40.08 -3.99
C PHE A 189 24.74 -40.46 -5.08
N PHE A 190 25.85 -41.12 -4.72
CA PHE A 190 26.87 -41.51 -5.70
C PHE A 190 26.38 -42.64 -6.63
N GLY A 191 25.49 -43.51 -6.16
CA GLY A 191 24.85 -44.54 -6.97
C GLY A 191 23.97 -43.96 -8.08
N THR A 192 23.24 -42.88 -7.79
CA THR A 192 22.39 -42.15 -8.75
C THR A 192 23.18 -41.51 -9.89
N ILE A 193 24.47 -41.20 -9.69
CA ILE A 193 25.33 -40.65 -10.75
C ILE A 193 25.49 -41.63 -11.92
N ILE A 194 25.49 -42.94 -11.68
CA ILE A 194 25.66 -43.96 -12.74
C ILE A 194 24.50 -43.91 -13.76
N PRO A 195 23.22 -44.07 -13.36
CA PRO A 195 22.11 -43.94 -14.29
C PRO A 195 21.96 -42.51 -14.82
N LEU A 196 22.30 -41.47 -14.04
CA LEU A 196 22.32 -40.08 -14.52
C LEU A 196 23.24 -39.91 -15.73
N ILE A 197 24.50 -40.37 -15.65
CA ILE A 197 25.46 -40.29 -16.77
C ILE A 197 24.96 -41.10 -17.97
N TYR A 198 24.44 -42.31 -17.73
CA TYR A 198 23.89 -43.13 -18.80
C TYR A 198 22.78 -42.40 -19.56
N TRP A 199 21.81 -41.83 -18.84
CA TRP A 199 20.70 -41.10 -19.46
C TRP A 199 21.09 -39.74 -20.03
N PHE A 200 22.12 -39.08 -19.47
CA PHE A 200 22.73 -37.90 -20.06
C PHE A 200 23.31 -38.21 -21.45
N ILE A 201 23.99 -39.35 -21.62
CA ILE A 201 24.50 -39.80 -22.93
C ILE A 201 23.34 -40.13 -23.87
N GLN A 202 22.29 -40.80 -23.39
CA GLN A 202 21.09 -41.07 -24.22
C GLN A 202 20.40 -39.79 -24.69
N HIS A 203 20.36 -38.76 -23.85
CA HIS A 203 19.79 -37.46 -24.15
C HIS A 203 20.68 -36.63 -25.11
N LYS A 204 21.96 -36.41 -24.77
CA LYS A 204 22.85 -35.48 -25.50
C LYS A 204 23.54 -36.10 -26.71
N VAL A 205 23.92 -37.38 -26.65
CA VAL A 205 24.70 -38.03 -27.72
C VAL A 205 23.80 -38.83 -28.64
N HIS A 206 22.90 -39.64 -28.08
CA HIS A 206 22.01 -40.50 -28.87
C HIS A 206 20.66 -39.87 -29.22
N ILE A 207 20.35 -38.68 -28.66
CA ILE A 207 19.15 -37.87 -28.96
C ILE A 207 17.88 -38.74 -28.98
N ARG A 208 17.62 -39.47 -27.89
CA ARG A 208 16.44 -40.32 -27.75
C ARG A 208 15.26 -39.56 -27.14
N PRO A 209 14.03 -39.65 -27.70
CA PRO A 209 12.82 -39.09 -27.08
C PRO A 209 12.61 -39.61 -25.65
N GLY A 210 12.26 -38.72 -24.73
CA GLY A 210 12.00 -39.03 -23.31
C GLY A 210 13.26 -39.25 -22.46
N ALA A 211 14.45 -39.27 -23.05
CA ALA A 211 15.70 -39.49 -22.32
C ALA A 211 16.04 -38.31 -21.39
N TYR A 212 15.64 -37.08 -21.74
CA TYR A 212 15.87 -35.90 -20.90
C TYR A 212 15.00 -35.93 -19.64
N SER A 213 13.73 -36.30 -19.77
CA SER A 213 12.81 -36.44 -18.62
C SER A 213 13.26 -37.54 -17.67
N ILE A 214 13.78 -38.66 -18.19
CA ILE A 214 14.32 -39.73 -17.37
C ILE A 214 15.63 -39.29 -16.69
N TYR A 215 16.51 -38.58 -17.41
CA TYR A 215 17.70 -37.96 -16.83
C TYR A 215 17.34 -37.02 -15.67
N ALA A 216 16.31 -36.18 -15.85
CA ALA A 216 15.84 -35.23 -14.84
C ALA A 216 15.44 -35.93 -13.53
N TYR A 217 14.78 -37.10 -13.57
CA TYR A 217 14.46 -37.83 -12.32
C TYR A 217 15.69 -38.17 -11.48
N PHE A 218 16.81 -38.52 -12.12
CA PHE A 218 18.05 -38.80 -11.41
C PHE A 218 18.72 -37.51 -10.90
N GLU A 219 18.60 -36.39 -11.63
CA GLU A 219 19.08 -35.08 -11.19
C GLU A 219 18.34 -34.60 -9.94
N TRP A 220 17.01 -34.66 -9.96
CA TRP A 220 16.16 -34.39 -8.79
C TRP A 220 16.47 -35.36 -7.63
N GLY A 221 16.77 -36.63 -7.94
CA GLY A 221 17.21 -37.63 -6.98
C GLY A 221 18.53 -37.24 -6.29
N LEU A 222 19.51 -36.68 -7.00
CA LEU A 222 20.75 -36.18 -6.39
C LEU A 222 20.48 -35.09 -5.36
N ILE A 223 19.64 -34.11 -5.72
CA ILE A 223 19.26 -33.03 -4.80
C ILE A 223 18.57 -33.59 -3.55
N PHE A 224 17.63 -34.52 -3.73
CA PHE A 224 16.94 -35.16 -2.61
C PHE A 224 17.90 -35.89 -1.67
N PHE A 225 18.79 -36.74 -2.19
CA PHE A 225 19.73 -37.50 -1.36
C PHE A 225 20.76 -36.62 -0.67
N ASP A 226 21.12 -35.49 -1.28
CA ASP A 226 22.01 -34.51 -0.68
C ASP A 226 21.37 -33.82 0.53
N ILE A 227 20.17 -33.28 0.36
CA ILE A 227 19.40 -32.65 1.46
C ILE A 227 19.15 -33.69 2.57
N LEU A 228 18.80 -34.93 2.19
CA LEU A 228 18.58 -36.03 3.11
C LEU A 228 19.84 -36.35 3.92
N PHE A 229 21.03 -36.37 3.29
CA PHE A 229 22.29 -36.63 3.99
C PHE A 229 22.52 -35.62 5.12
N ASP A 230 22.29 -34.34 4.84
CA ASP A 230 22.49 -33.27 5.80
C ASP A 230 21.42 -33.28 6.90
N SER A 231 20.18 -33.69 6.60
CA SER A 231 19.06 -33.77 7.55
C SER A 231 19.35 -34.68 8.76
N TRP A 232 20.16 -35.73 8.58
CA TRP A 232 20.55 -36.66 9.65
C TRP A 232 21.36 -36.00 10.77
N SER A 233 21.90 -34.80 10.54
CA SER A 233 22.57 -33.99 11.57
C SER A 233 21.63 -33.58 12.70
N ALA A 234 20.30 -33.63 12.50
CA ALA A 234 19.31 -33.41 13.56
C ALA A 234 19.53 -34.35 14.76
N ILE A 235 19.96 -35.60 14.52
CA ILE A 235 20.24 -36.60 15.55
C ILE A 235 21.50 -36.23 16.34
N ASP A 236 22.53 -35.72 15.66
CA ASP A 236 23.77 -35.31 16.33
C ASP A 236 23.59 -34.02 17.16
N PHE A 237 22.53 -33.26 16.87
CA PHE A 237 22.21 -32.00 17.55
C PHE A 237 21.20 -32.19 18.69
N THR A 238 20.58 -33.37 18.81
CA THR A 238 19.53 -33.64 19.82
C THR A 238 20.04 -33.45 21.25
N ASN A 239 21.33 -33.69 21.51
CA ASN A 239 21.92 -33.55 22.86
C ASN A 239 22.54 -32.17 23.10
N ILE A 240 22.25 -31.18 22.26
CA ILE A 240 22.76 -29.82 22.37
C ILE A 240 21.58 -28.86 22.48
N ASP A 241 21.44 -28.24 23.63
CA ASP A 241 20.53 -27.13 23.83
C ASP A 241 21.30 -25.81 23.74
N ILE A 242 20.78 -24.89 22.95
CA ILE A 242 21.33 -23.54 22.79
C ILE A 242 20.60 -22.65 23.77
N SER A 243 21.30 -22.25 24.83
CA SER A 243 20.82 -21.33 25.85
C SER A 243 21.36 -19.94 25.56
N ILE A 244 20.48 -18.97 25.35
CA ILE A 244 20.86 -17.57 25.17
C ILE A 244 20.61 -16.85 26.49
N SER A 245 21.66 -16.31 27.11
CA SER A 245 21.59 -15.59 28.38
C SER A 245 22.16 -14.17 28.25
N ALA A 246 22.11 -13.40 29.34
CA ALA A 246 22.65 -12.02 29.37
C ALA A 246 24.16 -11.97 29.19
N THR A 247 24.86 -13.09 29.36
CA THR A 247 26.32 -13.20 29.28
C THR A 247 26.80 -13.78 27.96
N GLY A 248 25.92 -14.33 27.11
CA GLY A 248 26.25 -14.84 25.78
C GLY A 248 25.40 -16.05 25.36
N ILE A 249 25.88 -16.77 24.33
CA ILE A 249 25.31 -18.03 23.88
C ILE A 249 26.08 -19.16 24.57
N GLU A 250 25.39 -19.99 25.35
CA GLU A 250 25.94 -21.15 26.03
C GLU A 250 25.34 -22.43 25.42
N LEU A 251 26.22 -23.39 25.09
CA LEU A 251 25.82 -24.70 24.58
C LEU A 251 25.74 -25.67 25.76
N VAL A 252 24.53 -26.09 26.11
CA VAL A 252 24.27 -27.02 27.22
C VAL A 252 24.18 -28.42 26.66
N HIS A 253 25.06 -29.32 27.13
CA HIS A 253 24.99 -30.75 26.79
C HIS A 253 24.01 -31.46 27.72
N VAL A 254 23.00 -32.11 27.17
CA VAL A 254 22.00 -32.85 27.97
C VAL A 254 22.40 -34.32 28.04
N ASP A 255 23.03 -34.73 29.15
CA ASP A 255 23.32 -36.15 29.41
C ASP A 255 22.03 -36.88 29.79
N THR A 256 21.48 -37.69 28.88
CA THR A 256 20.25 -38.47 29.09
C THR A 256 20.46 -39.76 29.91
N THR A 257 21.30 -39.71 30.95
CA THR A 257 21.51 -40.83 31.88
C THR A 257 21.52 -40.34 33.33
N ALA A 258 20.38 -39.84 33.81
CA ALA A 258 20.09 -39.70 35.24
C ALA A 258 18.58 -39.58 35.47
N THR A 259 17.85 -40.63 35.16
CA THR A 259 16.50 -40.84 35.72
C THR A 259 16.65 -41.56 37.05
N GLU A 260 15.83 -41.15 38.03
CA GLU A 260 15.60 -41.77 39.35
C GLU A 260 16.58 -41.44 40.49
N SER A 261 16.22 -40.43 41.30
CA SER A 261 16.13 -40.62 42.76
C SER A 261 15.44 -39.44 43.45
N THR A 262 14.20 -39.68 43.87
CA THR A 262 13.61 -39.32 45.18
C THR A 262 14.03 -38.02 45.87
N THR A 263 13.06 -37.15 46.14
CA THR A 263 13.01 -36.49 47.45
C THR A 263 11.57 -36.37 47.93
N LYS A 264 11.22 -37.24 48.88
CA LYS A 264 10.08 -37.09 49.78
C LYS A 264 10.31 -35.85 50.64
N VAL A 265 9.33 -34.96 50.74
CA VAL A 265 9.24 -34.03 51.87
C VAL A 265 7.90 -34.28 52.56
N THR A 266 8.04 -34.73 53.79
CA THR A 266 7.01 -35.10 54.75
C THR A 266 6.27 -33.87 55.23
N GLU A 267 4.95 -33.94 55.27
CA GLU A 267 4.06 -33.01 55.96
C GLU A 267 4.37 -33.00 57.46
N THR A 268 4.45 -31.81 58.06
CA THR A 268 4.17 -31.68 59.49
C THR A 268 3.56 -30.30 59.71
N GLU A 269 2.26 -30.31 59.95
CA GLU A 269 1.50 -29.18 60.49
C GLU A 269 2.00 -28.85 61.89
N THR A 270 2.15 -27.56 62.19
CA THR A 270 1.89 -27.04 63.53
C THR A 270 1.53 -25.57 63.39
N GLU A 271 0.28 -25.28 63.70
CA GLU A 271 -0.29 -23.95 63.82
C GLU A 271 0.45 -23.15 64.91
N THR A 272 0.78 -21.91 64.61
CA THR A 272 0.76 -20.86 65.64
C THR A 272 0.52 -19.53 64.95
N GLU A 273 -0.72 -19.04 65.06
CA GLU A 273 -1.11 -17.67 64.75
C GLU A 273 -0.26 -16.72 65.59
N ILE A 274 0.59 -15.94 64.92
CA ILE A 274 1.07 -14.67 65.45
C ILE A 274 0.70 -13.62 64.41
N ASN A 275 -0.38 -12.90 64.71
CA ASN A 275 -0.72 -11.64 64.09
C ASN A 275 0.46 -10.67 64.27
N VAL A 276 1.26 -10.51 63.22
CA VAL A 276 2.09 -9.34 63.03
C VAL A 276 1.52 -8.64 61.80
N GLU A 277 0.82 -7.54 62.04
CA GLU A 277 0.61 -6.49 61.03
C GLU A 277 1.98 -6.11 60.48
N ILE A 278 2.34 -6.68 59.33
CA ILE A 278 3.39 -6.13 58.50
C ILE A 278 2.70 -5.04 57.69
N GLU A 279 2.70 -3.83 58.24
CA GLU A 279 2.67 -2.61 57.44
C GLU A 279 3.72 -2.79 56.33
N THR A 280 3.23 -3.14 55.15
CA THR A 280 4.03 -3.01 53.94
C THR A 280 4.12 -1.51 53.69
N GLU A 281 5.15 -0.90 54.28
CA GLU A 281 5.70 0.36 53.80
C GLU A 281 6.10 0.13 52.33
N VAL A 282 5.13 0.34 51.45
CA VAL A 282 5.34 0.70 50.07
C VAL A 282 6.09 2.01 50.12
N ILE A 283 7.42 1.93 50.09
CA ILE A 283 8.27 3.10 49.88
C ILE A 283 7.78 3.77 48.58
N PRO A 284 7.16 4.96 48.63
CA PRO A 284 6.70 5.66 47.45
C PRO A 284 7.91 6.37 46.83
N GLY A 285 8.51 5.77 45.81
CA GLY A 285 9.52 6.41 44.97
C GLY A 285 8.88 7.02 43.71
N PRO A 286 9.26 8.23 43.27
CA PRO A 286 8.45 9.08 42.41
C PRO A 286 8.54 8.66 40.95
N PHE A 287 7.60 7.83 40.50
CA PHE A 287 7.23 7.73 39.10
C PHE A 287 5.73 7.99 39.02
N ASP A 288 5.37 9.17 38.54
CA ASP A 288 3.97 9.56 38.36
C ASP A 288 3.26 8.43 37.59
N SER A 289 2.23 7.83 38.20
CA SER A 289 1.57 6.63 37.67
C SER A 289 0.77 6.90 36.39
N GLN A 290 0.81 8.14 35.90
CA GLN A 290 0.03 8.72 34.82
C GLN A 290 0.93 9.65 34.00
N PHE A 291 0.50 10.02 32.79
CA PHE A 291 1.16 11.06 32.00
C PHE A 291 0.98 12.44 32.64
N SER A 292 2.03 13.26 32.59
CA SER A 292 1.93 14.70 32.83
C SER A 292 1.21 15.40 31.68
N ASP A 293 0.83 16.67 31.85
CA ASP A 293 0.20 17.44 30.76
C ASP A 293 1.16 17.60 29.57
N ILE A 294 2.46 17.74 29.83
CA ILE A 294 3.51 17.81 28.80
C ILE A 294 3.61 16.47 28.06
N ASP A 295 3.62 15.33 28.78
CA ASP A 295 3.70 14.00 28.15
C ASP A 295 2.53 13.76 27.20
N VAL A 296 1.32 14.21 27.55
CA VAL A 296 0.14 14.08 26.69
C VAL A 296 0.29 14.91 25.42
N ILE A 297 0.74 16.16 25.51
CA ILE A 297 0.95 17.04 24.35
C ILE A 297 2.05 16.48 23.44
N VAL A 298 3.18 16.06 24.02
CA VAL A 298 4.29 15.45 23.29
C VAL A 298 3.84 14.18 22.57
N ASN A 299 3.10 13.30 23.25
CA ASN A 299 2.64 12.07 22.61
C ASN A 299 1.57 12.30 21.54
N LEU A 300 0.73 13.33 21.71
CA LEU A 300 -0.23 13.74 20.68
C LEU A 300 0.49 14.21 19.40
N ILE A 301 1.51 15.07 19.52
CA ILE A 301 2.31 15.53 18.38
C ILE A 301 3.06 14.36 17.73
N ASN A 302 3.71 13.51 18.53
CA ASN A 302 4.38 12.31 18.02
C ASN A 302 3.42 11.37 17.28
N SER A 303 2.18 11.24 17.76
CA SER A 303 1.15 10.42 17.11
C SER A 303 0.65 11.05 15.81
N PHE A 304 0.49 12.37 15.77
CA PHE A 304 0.19 13.11 14.53
C PHE A 304 1.28 12.93 13.47
N ILE A 305 2.56 13.04 13.86
CA ILE A 305 3.70 12.78 12.96
C ILE A 305 3.71 11.32 12.49
N TYR A 306 3.49 10.36 13.39
CA TYR A 306 3.38 8.95 13.03
C TYR A 306 2.34 8.73 11.93
N TRP A 307 1.11 9.21 12.15
CA TRP A 307 0.01 9.04 11.18
C TRP A 307 0.27 9.77 9.86
N THR A 308 0.90 10.94 9.89
CA THR A 308 1.34 11.65 8.69
C THR A 308 2.30 10.79 7.86
N VAL A 309 3.34 10.26 8.49
CA VAL A 309 4.41 9.50 7.80
C VAL A 309 3.85 8.20 7.22
N VAL A 310 3.11 7.42 8.01
CA VAL A 310 2.57 6.12 7.56
C VAL A 310 1.52 6.24 6.47
N THR A 311 0.69 7.30 6.49
CA THR A 311 -0.32 7.54 5.43
C THR A 311 0.33 8.02 4.14
N SER A 312 1.47 8.74 4.22
CA SER A 312 2.18 9.18 3.03
C SER A 312 2.94 8.07 2.29
N LEU A 313 3.31 6.97 2.96
CA LEU A 313 4.06 5.90 2.30
C LEU A 313 3.25 5.27 1.17
N PHE A 314 1.98 4.91 1.41
CA PHE A 314 1.11 4.36 0.37
C PHE A 314 0.89 5.33 -0.79
N LEU A 315 0.73 6.62 -0.47
CA LEU A 315 0.59 7.68 -1.47
C LEU A 315 1.85 7.84 -2.34
N CYS A 316 3.03 7.83 -1.75
CA CYS A 316 4.29 7.93 -2.51
C CYS A 316 4.58 6.65 -3.31
N VAL A 317 4.21 5.47 -2.80
CA VAL A 317 4.37 4.22 -3.53
C VAL A 317 3.48 4.20 -4.77
N TRP A 318 2.26 4.75 -4.70
CA TRP A 318 1.30 4.74 -5.81
C TRP A 318 1.80 5.46 -7.07
N TYR A 319 2.69 6.44 -6.92
CA TYR A 319 3.34 7.11 -8.04
C TYR A 319 4.03 6.13 -9.01
N PHE A 320 4.62 5.04 -8.56
CA PHE A 320 5.39 4.16 -9.46
C PHE A 320 4.51 3.23 -10.32
N PRO A 321 3.52 2.50 -9.76
CA PRO A 321 2.60 1.71 -10.58
C PRO A 321 1.87 2.52 -11.65
N LEU A 322 1.53 3.77 -11.34
CA LEU A 322 0.86 4.69 -12.27
C LEU A 322 1.73 4.95 -13.51
N TRP A 323 3.01 5.30 -13.34
CA TRP A 323 3.90 5.62 -14.46
C TRP A 323 4.46 4.38 -15.16
N HIS A 324 4.47 3.22 -14.50
CA HIS A 324 4.91 1.95 -15.10
C HIS A 324 3.76 1.09 -15.63
N MET A 325 2.50 1.51 -15.43
CA MET A 325 1.29 0.78 -15.79
C MET A 325 1.33 -0.71 -15.35
N GLY A 326 1.75 -0.94 -14.10
CA GLY A 326 1.94 -2.28 -13.54
C GLY A 326 2.82 -2.33 -12.29
N ILE A 327 3.15 -3.55 -11.82
CA ILE A 327 4.04 -3.73 -10.66
C ILE A 327 5.47 -3.31 -11.02
N SER A 328 5.97 -2.29 -10.35
CA SER A 328 7.28 -1.66 -10.60
C SER A 328 8.42 -2.23 -9.75
N GLY A 329 8.10 -2.93 -8.66
CA GLY A 329 9.04 -3.38 -7.63
C GLY A 329 9.16 -2.42 -6.45
N TYR A 330 8.84 -1.13 -6.63
CA TYR A 330 8.82 -0.12 -5.56
C TYR A 330 7.74 -0.39 -4.51
N GLU A 331 6.72 -1.19 -4.86
CA GLU A 331 5.68 -1.62 -3.93
C GLU A 331 6.27 -2.40 -2.74
N ALA A 332 7.45 -3.01 -2.89
CA ALA A 332 8.17 -3.67 -1.81
C ALA A 332 8.48 -2.73 -0.62
N ALA A 333 8.45 -1.40 -0.81
CA ALA A 333 8.58 -0.43 0.27
C ALA A 333 7.54 -0.63 1.39
N VAL A 334 6.32 -1.10 1.08
CA VAL A 334 5.28 -1.33 2.09
C VAL A 334 5.61 -2.50 3.03
N LEU A 335 6.52 -3.41 2.63
CA LEU A 335 7.00 -4.49 3.49
C LEU A 335 7.75 -3.97 4.72
N SER A 336 8.25 -2.73 4.66
CA SER A 336 8.91 -2.05 5.77
C SER A 336 8.05 -2.00 7.04
N PHE A 337 6.72 -1.92 6.92
CA PHE A 337 5.80 -1.91 8.06
C PHE A 337 5.97 -3.13 8.97
N PHE A 338 6.01 -4.34 8.39
CA PHE A 338 6.10 -5.55 9.19
C PHE A 338 7.53 -6.03 9.39
N LEU A 339 8.49 -5.61 8.55
CA LEU A 339 9.91 -5.93 8.76
C LEU A 339 10.55 -5.06 9.85
N ALA A 340 10.12 -3.80 10.03
CA ALA A 340 10.68 -2.88 11.02
C ALA A 340 10.68 -3.41 12.46
N PRO A 341 9.61 -4.05 12.98
CA PRO A 341 9.62 -4.68 14.31
C PRO A 341 10.77 -5.67 14.52
N LEU A 342 11.20 -6.42 13.48
CA LEU A 342 12.27 -7.42 13.61
C LEU A 342 13.61 -6.82 14.01
N LEU A 343 13.85 -5.54 13.72
CA LEU A 343 15.05 -4.83 14.16
C LEU A 343 15.14 -4.72 15.69
N LEU A 344 14.04 -4.90 16.42
CA LEU A 344 13.98 -4.92 17.88
C LEU A 344 14.22 -6.32 18.49
N ILE A 345 14.41 -7.35 17.67
CA ILE A 345 14.93 -8.64 18.15
C ILE A 345 16.38 -8.46 18.61
N ILE A 346 17.15 -7.65 17.88
CA ILE A 346 18.54 -7.34 18.18
C ILE A 346 18.62 -6.57 19.51
N PRO A 347 19.27 -7.10 20.56
CA PRO A 347 19.27 -6.49 21.89
C PRO A 347 19.83 -5.06 21.91
N VAL A 348 20.86 -4.77 21.11
CA VAL A 348 21.48 -3.44 21.04
C VAL A 348 20.48 -2.41 20.50
N SER A 349 19.83 -2.72 19.38
CA SER A 349 18.79 -1.90 18.77
C SER A 349 17.60 -1.70 19.72
N ARG A 350 17.09 -2.79 20.29
CA ARG A 350 16.01 -2.75 21.28
C ARG A 350 16.35 -1.85 22.46
N ASN A 351 17.53 -2.04 23.05
CA ASN A 351 17.96 -1.26 24.21
C ASN A 351 18.14 0.21 23.87
N LEU A 352 18.65 0.54 22.68
CA LEU A 352 18.78 1.92 22.20
C LEU A 352 17.41 2.60 22.13
N PHE A 353 16.46 2.02 21.40
CA PHE A 353 15.15 2.65 21.15
C PHE A 353 14.22 2.62 22.36
N VAL A 354 14.30 1.60 23.22
CA VAL A 354 13.54 1.58 24.48
C VAL A 354 14.12 2.57 25.50
N THR A 355 15.44 2.71 25.59
CA THR A 355 16.06 3.67 26.53
C THR A 355 15.89 5.11 26.05
N TYR A 356 16.03 5.32 24.73
CA TYR A 356 15.96 6.64 24.09
C TYR A 356 14.91 6.67 22.96
N PRO A 357 13.59 6.63 23.29
CA PRO A 357 12.53 6.68 22.27
C PRO A 357 12.57 7.94 21.40
N SER A 358 13.12 9.04 21.96
CA SER A 358 13.36 10.30 21.24
C SER A 358 14.17 10.14 19.96
N ILE A 359 15.08 9.15 19.87
CA ILE A 359 15.88 8.89 18.68
C ILE A 359 14.98 8.38 17.54
N ALA A 360 14.16 7.36 17.81
CA ALA A 360 13.24 6.83 16.81
C ALA A 360 12.28 7.92 16.33
N ARG A 361 11.69 8.71 17.26
CA ARG A 361 10.81 9.84 16.92
C ARG A 361 11.51 10.92 16.09
N SER A 362 12.77 11.25 16.41
CA SER A 362 13.54 12.24 15.65
C SER A 362 13.81 11.76 14.23
N LEU A 363 14.19 10.50 14.07
CA LEU A 363 14.43 9.91 12.74
C LEU A 363 13.14 9.79 11.92
N THR A 364 12.00 9.49 12.55
CA THR A 364 10.69 9.56 11.90
C THR A 364 10.41 10.96 11.34
N VAL A 365 10.73 12.02 12.07
CA VAL A 365 10.51 13.40 11.60
C VAL A 365 11.48 13.75 10.47
N ILE A 366 12.77 13.49 10.67
CA ILE A 366 13.83 13.87 9.72
C ILE A 366 13.69 13.13 8.39
N LEU A 367 13.44 11.82 8.43
CA LEU A 367 13.36 10.99 7.24
C LEU A 367 11.93 10.88 6.71
N GLY A 368 10.91 10.99 7.58
CA GLY A 368 9.52 10.94 7.15
C GLY A 368 9.04 12.28 6.58
N VAL A 369 8.87 13.27 7.46
CA VAL A 369 8.42 14.61 7.04
C VAL A 369 9.49 15.30 6.20
N GLY A 370 10.77 15.14 6.56
CA GLY A 370 11.89 15.73 5.82
C GLY A 370 12.13 15.17 4.42
N ALA A 371 11.49 14.04 4.04
CA ALA A 371 11.55 13.53 2.67
C ALA A 371 11.05 14.55 1.63
N TYR A 372 10.21 15.53 2.01
CA TYR A 372 9.80 16.64 1.13
C TYR A 372 10.97 17.51 0.61
N LYS A 373 12.18 17.38 1.17
CA LYS A 373 13.38 18.04 0.64
C LYS A 373 14.10 17.23 -0.44
N VAL A 374 13.66 16.00 -0.70
CA VAL A 374 14.25 15.11 -1.70
C VAL A 374 13.45 15.27 -3.00
N PRO A 375 14.02 15.90 -4.05
CA PRO A 375 13.28 16.20 -5.27
C PRO A 375 13.03 14.95 -6.11
N ASP A 376 13.98 14.05 -6.21
CA ASP A 376 13.85 12.83 -7.01
C ASP A 376 12.80 11.86 -6.38
N PRO A 377 11.80 11.38 -7.16
CA PRO A 377 10.74 10.51 -6.63
C PRO A 377 11.26 9.21 -6.00
N GLU A 378 12.22 8.53 -6.63
CA GLU A 378 12.77 7.27 -6.14
C GLU A 378 13.47 7.46 -4.78
N GLN A 379 14.34 8.47 -4.70
CA GLN A 379 15.04 8.80 -3.47
C GLN A 379 14.07 9.31 -2.39
N ARG A 380 13.01 10.05 -2.78
CA ARG A 380 11.97 10.50 -1.85
C ARG A 380 11.25 9.30 -1.25
N LEU A 381 10.88 8.31 -2.06
CA LEU A 381 10.27 7.05 -1.61
C LEU A 381 11.18 6.29 -0.64
N LEU A 382 12.47 6.15 -0.95
CA LEU A 382 13.43 5.48 -0.06
C LEU A 382 13.55 6.20 1.29
N THR A 383 13.54 7.54 1.26
CA THR A 383 13.66 8.37 2.46
C THR A 383 12.42 8.24 3.35
N ILE A 384 11.21 8.35 2.79
CA ILE A 384 9.95 8.14 3.55
C ILE A 384 9.81 6.69 4.04
N THR A 385 10.32 5.71 3.29
CA THR A 385 10.38 4.31 3.72
C THR A 385 11.23 4.16 4.98
N ALA A 386 12.43 4.77 5.01
CA ALA A 386 13.27 4.80 6.21
C ALA A 386 12.57 5.53 7.38
N GLY A 387 11.91 6.66 7.11
CA GLY A 387 11.08 7.36 8.11
C GLY A 387 9.97 6.48 8.69
N THR A 388 9.32 5.68 7.86
CA THR A 388 8.25 4.74 8.25
C THR A 388 8.79 3.60 9.12
N VAL A 389 9.98 3.06 8.82
CA VAL A 389 10.66 2.07 9.67
C VAL A 389 10.84 2.61 11.09
N PHE A 390 11.35 3.84 11.24
CA PHE A 390 11.51 4.44 12.56
C PHE A 390 10.17 4.80 13.23
N ALA A 391 9.15 5.15 12.44
CA ALA A 391 7.79 5.37 12.95
C ALA A 391 7.25 4.09 13.60
N VAL A 392 7.35 2.95 12.93
CA VAL A 392 6.94 1.66 13.47
C VAL A 392 7.76 1.26 14.68
N ILE A 393 9.10 1.38 14.61
CA ILE A 393 9.99 1.12 15.76
C ILE A 393 9.57 1.94 16.98
N SER A 394 9.23 3.22 16.80
CA SER A 394 8.82 4.09 17.91
C SER A 394 7.54 3.59 18.59
N VAL A 395 6.54 3.13 17.83
CA VAL A 395 5.30 2.58 18.39
C VAL A 395 5.54 1.27 19.13
N VAL A 396 6.34 0.35 18.56
CA VAL A 396 6.61 -0.96 19.18
C VAL A 396 7.43 -0.80 20.46
N SER A 397 8.45 0.08 20.45
CA SER A 397 9.28 0.35 21.62
C SER A 397 8.51 1.07 22.72
N GLU A 398 7.72 2.10 22.42
CA GLU A 398 6.88 2.81 23.40
C GLU A 398 5.75 1.93 23.95
N PHE A 399 5.13 1.09 23.13
CA PHE A 399 4.17 0.10 23.63
C PHE A 399 4.84 -0.83 24.64
N SER A 400 6.06 -1.30 24.39
CA SER A 400 6.79 -2.15 25.35
C SER A 400 7.07 -1.48 26.69
N ILE A 401 7.25 -0.15 26.69
CA ILE A 401 7.42 0.65 27.90
C ILE A 401 6.09 0.76 28.64
N PHE A 402 5.02 1.17 27.95
CA PHE A 402 3.75 1.51 28.58
C PHE A 402 2.88 0.30 28.89
N ALA A 403 3.07 -0.85 28.25
CA ALA A 403 2.31 -2.08 28.50
C ALA A 403 2.36 -2.55 29.97
N THR A 404 3.40 -2.15 30.72
CA THR A 404 3.56 -2.44 32.14
C THR A 404 2.71 -1.55 33.05
N ASN A 405 2.29 -0.36 32.59
CA ASN A 405 1.48 0.59 33.35
C ASN A 405 0.12 0.84 32.66
N PRO A 406 -0.98 0.28 33.20
CA PRO A 406 -2.32 0.37 32.60
C PRO A 406 -2.83 1.79 32.34
N LYS A 407 -2.53 2.74 33.23
CA LYS A 407 -3.00 4.12 33.09
C LYS A 407 -2.22 4.87 32.00
N LYS A 408 -0.89 4.69 31.96
CA LYS A 408 -0.04 5.26 30.90
C LYS A 408 -0.37 4.66 29.54
N LEU A 409 -0.61 3.34 29.48
CA LEU A 409 -1.07 2.70 28.24
C LEU A 409 -2.42 3.26 27.77
N ASN A 410 -3.37 3.48 28.67
CA ASN A 410 -4.66 4.09 28.31
C ASN A 410 -4.50 5.52 27.76
N SER A 411 -3.64 6.33 28.39
CA SER A 411 -3.26 7.65 27.86
C SER A 411 -2.57 7.56 26.49
N TYR A 412 -1.66 6.60 26.30
CA TYR A 412 -0.95 6.36 25.04
C TYR A 412 -1.92 5.98 23.91
N ILE A 413 -2.83 5.02 24.14
CA ILE A 413 -3.85 4.61 23.17
C ILE A 413 -4.74 5.79 22.80
N SER A 414 -5.21 6.55 23.80
CA SER A 414 -6.07 7.71 23.58
C SER A 414 -5.38 8.79 22.75
N THR A 415 -4.12 9.11 23.06
CA THR A 415 -3.34 10.11 22.32
C THR A 415 -2.93 9.62 20.93
N PHE A 416 -2.70 8.32 20.75
CA PHE A 416 -2.46 7.70 19.45
C PHE A 416 -3.67 7.86 18.50
N THR A 417 -4.88 7.60 19.00
CA THR A 417 -6.11 7.82 18.23
C THR A 417 -6.44 9.31 18.07
N LEU A 418 -6.18 10.16 19.07
CA LEU A 418 -6.30 11.61 18.93
C LEU A 418 -5.32 12.17 17.89
N GLY A 419 -4.15 11.57 17.71
CA GLY A 419 -3.20 11.93 16.64
C GLY A 419 -3.75 11.65 15.25
N LEU A 420 -4.47 10.52 15.07
CA LEU A 420 -5.18 10.21 13.83
C LEU A 420 -6.32 11.22 13.59
N LEU A 421 -7.13 11.49 14.62
CA LEU A 421 -8.19 12.49 14.56
C LEU A 421 -7.64 13.87 14.20
N ALA A 422 -6.54 14.29 14.84
CA ALA A 422 -5.88 15.55 14.52
C ALA A 422 -5.40 15.55 13.07
N THR A 423 -4.81 14.47 12.58
CA THR A 423 -4.43 14.33 11.16
C THR A 423 -5.63 14.54 10.24
N SER A 424 -6.75 13.86 10.51
CA SER A 424 -7.99 13.99 9.75
C SER A 424 -8.60 15.41 9.82
N ILE A 425 -8.55 16.09 10.98
CA ILE A 425 -8.99 17.48 11.12
C ILE A 425 -8.08 18.46 10.36
N PHE A 426 -6.76 18.25 10.36
CA PHE A 426 -5.84 19.09 9.59
C PHE A 426 -5.98 18.86 8.08
N LYS A 427 -6.27 17.62 7.65
CA LYS A 427 -6.71 17.34 6.28
C LYS A 427 -8.01 18.10 5.97
N TYR A 428 -8.98 18.06 6.86
CA TYR A 428 -10.21 18.86 6.73
C TYR A 428 -9.97 20.38 6.70
N LEU A 429 -8.93 20.89 7.36
CA LEU A 429 -8.53 22.30 7.23
C LEU A 429 -7.90 22.60 5.86
N CYS A 430 -7.13 21.65 5.32
CA CYS A 430 -6.32 21.81 4.12
C CYS A 430 -6.88 21.03 2.93
N PHE A 431 -8.20 21.08 2.73
CA PHE A 431 -8.89 20.51 1.56
C PHE A 431 -8.51 19.05 1.28
N SER A 432 -8.55 18.23 2.33
CA SER A 432 -8.22 16.80 2.32
C SER A 432 -6.73 16.44 2.13
N ASN A 433 -5.81 17.41 2.05
CA ASN A 433 -4.38 17.14 2.08
C ASN A 433 -3.80 17.22 3.50
N ASN A 434 -2.87 16.32 3.83
CA ASN A 434 -2.09 16.53 5.05
C ASN A 434 -1.02 17.60 4.77
N PRO A 435 -1.00 18.72 5.51
CA PRO A 435 -0.13 19.85 5.19
C PRO A 435 1.37 19.56 5.31
N ILE A 436 1.76 18.42 5.91
CA ILE A 436 3.16 18.08 6.13
C ILE A 436 3.55 16.73 5.48
N TRP A 437 2.74 16.25 4.52
CA TRP A 437 3.14 15.11 3.69
C TRP A 437 4.38 15.42 2.84
N PRO A 438 5.18 14.41 2.50
CA PRO A 438 6.37 14.56 1.66
C PRO A 438 6.07 14.95 0.20
N ILE A 439 4.81 14.84 -0.24
CA ILE A 439 4.34 15.35 -1.55
C ILE A 439 3.93 16.83 -1.52
N MET A 440 4.05 17.47 -0.34
CA MET A 440 3.75 18.89 -0.14
C MET A 440 5.04 19.70 -0.01
N HIS A 441 4.99 20.95 -0.47
CA HIS A 441 6.02 21.96 -0.35
C HIS A 441 5.36 23.36 -0.30
N LYS A 442 6.16 24.41 -0.06
CA LYS A 442 5.61 25.73 0.23
C LYS A 442 4.68 26.26 -0.87
N GLU A 443 5.01 26.01 -2.13
CA GLU A 443 4.30 26.53 -3.29
C GLU A 443 2.98 25.80 -3.57
N ASN A 444 2.81 24.55 -3.10
CA ASN A 444 1.54 23.81 -3.20
C ASN A 444 0.77 23.73 -1.86
N GLY A 445 1.11 24.57 -0.88
CA GLY A 445 0.37 24.69 0.39
C GLY A 445 0.94 23.89 1.57
N GLY A 446 2.16 23.35 1.44
CA GLY A 446 2.86 22.60 2.48
C GLY A 446 3.42 23.45 3.64
N TYR A 447 3.29 22.90 4.85
CA TYR A 447 3.79 23.45 6.12
C TYR A 447 4.91 22.58 6.73
N ASN A 448 5.62 21.80 5.90
CA ASN A 448 6.59 20.77 6.32
C ASN A 448 7.64 21.30 7.31
N ALA A 449 8.16 22.51 7.10
CA ALA A 449 9.16 23.10 8.00
C ALA A 449 8.63 23.29 9.44
N ILE A 450 7.37 23.70 9.59
CA ILE A 450 6.70 23.83 10.90
C ILE A 450 6.46 22.43 11.49
N GLY A 451 6.02 21.48 10.66
CA GLY A 451 5.87 20.07 11.05
C GLY A 451 7.16 19.47 11.59
N ILE A 452 8.30 19.73 10.92
CA ILE A 452 9.62 19.29 11.36
C ILE A 452 10.00 19.92 12.68
N PHE A 453 9.84 21.24 12.83
CA PHE A 453 10.16 21.93 14.07
C PHE A 453 9.36 21.39 15.26
N LEU A 454 8.03 21.30 15.13
CA LEU A 454 7.16 20.80 16.18
C LEU A 454 7.38 19.31 16.46
N GLY A 455 7.60 18.51 15.42
CA GLY A 455 7.90 17.08 15.52
C GLY A 455 9.23 16.82 16.23
N LEU A 456 10.29 17.55 15.89
CA LEU A 456 11.60 17.46 16.57
C LEU A 456 11.51 17.96 18.01
N LEU A 457 10.73 19.00 18.28
CA LEU A 457 10.50 19.49 19.63
C LEU A 457 9.80 18.41 20.49
N ALA A 458 8.75 17.77 19.96
CA ALA A 458 8.09 16.65 20.63
C ALA A 458 9.02 15.44 20.81
N ALA A 459 9.78 15.08 19.79
CA ALA A 459 10.77 14.02 19.87
C ALA A 459 11.81 14.30 20.97
N PHE A 460 12.31 15.53 21.07
CA PHE A 460 13.26 15.96 22.09
C PHE A 460 12.69 15.84 23.51
N PHE A 461 11.44 16.24 23.71
CA PHE A 461 10.75 16.12 25.00
C PHE A 461 10.21 14.72 25.31
N THR A 462 10.39 13.75 24.40
CA THR A 462 10.01 12.36 24.65
C THR A 462 10.91 11.77 25.74
N PRO A 463 10.37 11.39 26.93
CA PRO A 463 11.22 11.11 28.08
C PRO A 463 12.11 9.88 27.90
N LYS A 464 13.37 10.00 28.33
CA LYS A 464 14.29 8.86 28.48
C LYS A 464 13.71 7.86 29.49
N GLN A 465 13.71 6.58 29.13
CA GLN A 465 13.21 5.52 30.01
C GLN A 465 14.37 4.81 30.70
N LYS A 466 14.19 4.45 31.98
CA LYS A 466 15.11 3.54 32.67
C LYS A 466 14.76 2.11 32.27
N GLN A 467 15.76 1.31 31.89
CA GLN A 467 15.57 -0.12 31.67
C GLN A 467 14.94 -0.75 32.91
N LEU A 468 13.75 -1.34 32.75
CA LEU A 468 13.28 -2.28 33.75
C LEU A 468 14.17 -3.52 33.68
N SER A 469 14.67 -3.95 34.83
CA SER A 469 15.42 -5.20 34.96
C SER A 469 14.62 -6.35 34.32
N PRO A 470 15.26 -7.31 33.62
CA PRO A 470 14.57 -8.43 32.94
C PRO A 470 13.68 -9.30 33.87
N LYS A 471 13.82 -9.15 35.18
CA LYS A 471 13.06 -9.89 36.20
C LYS A 471 11.58 -9.51 36.35
N ALA A 472 11.10 -8.44 35.69
CA ALA A 472 9.71 -7.98 35.86
C ALA A 472 8.71 -8.48 34.80
N THR A 473 9.12 -9.30 33.83
CA THR A 473 8.26 -9.76 32.72
C THR A 473 8.17 -11.27 32.58
N ASN A 474 8.47 -12.05 33.63
CA ASN A 474 8.18 -13.49 33.67
C ASN A 474 6.73 -13.78 34.09
N ASN A 475 5.78 -13.00 33.59
CA ASN A 475 4.42 -13.50 33.43
C ASN A 475 4.30 -13.88 31.95
N GLU A 476 4.99 -14.96 31.56
CA GLU A 476 4.60 -15.65 30.34
C GLU A 476 3.12 -15.96 30.47
N VAL A 477 2.33 -15.65 29.44
CA VAL A 477 0.94 -16.10 29.37
C VAL A 477 0.99 -17.62 29.42
N ASN A 478 0.68 -18.21 30.58
CA ASN A 478 0.47 -19.65 30.72
C ASN A 478 -0.59 -20.01 29.69
N GLY A 479 -0.18 -20.73 28.65
CA GLY A 479 -0.89 -20.88 27.36
C GLY A 479 -2.21 -21.65 27.38
N ALA A 480 -3.06 -21.47 28.39
CA ALA A 480 -4.32 -22.19 28.50
C ALA A 480 -5.46 -21.51 27.71
N ASN A 481 -5.50 -20.18 27.60
CA ASN A 481 -6.74 -19.50 27.14
C ASN A 481 -6.59 -18.58 25.91
N GLY A 482 -5.44 -17.96 25.62
CA GLY A 482 -5.28 -16.99 24.51
C GLY A 482 -4.23 -17.39 23.46
N SER A 483 -4.17 -16.66 22.34
CA SER A 483 -3.14 -16.87 21.30
C SER A 483 -2.55 -15.56 20.76
N LEU A 484 -1.23 -15.56 20.53
CA LEU A 484 -0.51 -14.49 19.83
C LEU A 484 -1.10 -14.20 18.45
N LEU A 485 -1.49 -15.25 17.71
CA LEU A 485 -2.03 -15.10 16.36
C LEU A 485 -3.37 -14.35 16.37
N LEU A 486 -4.25 -14.65 17.33
CA LEU A 486 -5.53 -13.95 17.48
C LEU A 486 -5.33 -12.48 17.84
N ALA A 487 -4.35 -12.18 18.72
CA ALA A 487 -3.97 -10.80 19.05
C ALA A 487 -3.44 -10.04 17.83
N ALA A 488 -2.57 -10.69 17.05
CA ALA A 488 -1.97 -10.12 15.84
C ALA A 488 -3.02 -9.87 14.75
N LEU A 489 -3.91 -10.83 14.47
CA LEU A 489 -5.05 -10.65 13.56
C LEU A 489 -5.94 -9.48 14.00
N GLY A 490 -6.27 -9.43 15.30
CA GLY A 490 -6.99 -8.32 15.93
C GLY A 490 -6.37 -6.96 15.66
N PHE A 491 -5.07 -6.84 15.92
CA PHE A 491 -4.34 -5.60 15.68
C PHE A 491 -4.25 -5.24 14.20
N GLY A 492 -3.95 -6.21 13.33
CA GLY A 492 -3.81 -5.99 11.89
C GLY A 492 -5.10 -5.49 11.24
N GLY A 493 -6.22 -6.17 11.52
CA GLY A 493 -7.55 -5.74 11.06
C GLY A 493 -7.93 -4.37 11.60
N TYR A 494 -7.71 -4.14 12.89
CA TYR A 494 -7.99 -2.85 13.53
C TYR A 494 -7.17 -1.71 12.93
N TYR A 495 -5.86 -1.90 12.79
CA TYR A 495 -4.96 -0.88 12.26
C TYR A 495 -5.32 -0.55 10.80
N PHE A 496 -5.59 -1.56 9.98
CA PHE A 496 -6.08 -1.37 8.61
C PHE A 496 -7.36 -0.54 8.58
N SER A 497 -8.37 -0.90 9.39
CA SER A 497 -9.64 -0.16 9.42
C SER A 497 -9.46 1.29 9.88
N LEU A 498 -8.56 1.57 10.82
CA LEU A 498 -8.23 2.95 11.19
C LEU A 498 -7.60 3.72 10.03
N SER A 499 -6.59 3.15 9.36
CA SER A 499 -5.91 3.82 8.26
C SER A 499 -6.83 4.04 7.06
N SER A 500 -7.66 3.05 6.71
CA SER A 500 -8.49 3.07 5.51
C SER A 500 -9.73 3.92 5.65
N TYR A 501 -10.29 4.05 6.86
CA TYR A 501 -11.63 4.65 7.04
C TYR A 501 -11.64 5.92 7.90
N LEU A 502 -10.64 6.14 8.75
CA LEU A 502 -10.64 7.25 9.74
C LEU A 502 -9.54 8.29 9.51
N SER A 503 -8.65 8.07 8.53
CA SER A 503 -7.57 9.02 8.22
C SER A 503 -8.03 10.28 7.47
N ASP A 504 -9.25 10.28 6.91
CA ASP A 504 -9.94 11.43 6.34
C ASP A 504 -11.44 11.34 6.60
N SER A 505 -12.09 12.48 6.82
CA SER A 505 -13.52 12.52 7.11
C SER A 505 -14.41 12.37 5.88
N GLY A 506 -13.87 12.61 4.68
CA GLY A 506 -14.56 12.51 3.40
C GLY A 506 -14.69 11.07 2.88
N THR A 507 -13.81 10.15 3.28
CA THR A 507 -13.78 8.77 2.75
C THR A 507 -15.11 8.04 2.89
N LEU A 508 -15.67 8.00 4.11
CA LEU A 508 -16.95 7.33 4.35
C LEU A 508 -18.17 8.17 3.91
N ALA A 509 -18.00 9.48 3.72
CA ALA A 509 -19.06 10.30 3.11
C ALA A 509 -19.19 9.96 1.63
N LEU A 510 -18.07 9.94 0.91
CA LEU A 510 -18.00 9.60 -0.52
C LEU A 510 -18.32 8.13 -0.81
N TRP A 511 -18.05 7.21 0.12
CA TRP A 511 -18.55 5.83 0.03
C TRP A 511 -20.08 5.77 -0.10
N THR A 512 -20.79 6.70 0.54
CA THR A 512 -22.26 6.75 0.58
C THR A 512 -22.84 7.77 -0.40
N TRP A 513 -22.01 8.39 -1.25
CA TRP A 513 -22.40 9.40 -2.22
C TRP A 513 -23.18 8.80 -3.40
N GLU A 514 -24.21 9.51 -3.86
CA GLU A 514 -25.11 9.07 -4.95
C GLU A 514 -25.42 10.19 -5.96
N GLY A 515 -24.67 11.30 -5.95
CA GLY A 515 -24.91 12.42 -6.86
C GLY A 515 -26.01 13.40 -6.41
N PHE A 516 -26.59 14.11 -7.38
CA PHE A 516 -27.60 15.14 -7.22
C PHE A 516 -29.01 14.63 -7.53
N PRO A 517 -30.07 15.15 -6.87
CA PRO A 517 -30.02 16.09 -5.74
C PRO A 517 -29.38 15.44 -4.51
N ILE A 518 -28.68 16.24 -3.69
CA ILE A 518 -27.90 15.76 -2.55
C ILE A 518 -28.82 15.09 -1.52
N LYS A 519 -28.74 13.75 -1.42
CA LYS A 519 -29.50 12.91 -0.47
C LYS A 519 -28.66 12.35 0.68
N GLY A 520 -27.38 12.72 0.74
CA GLY A 520 -26.40 12.21 1.70
C GLY A 520 -25.44 13.29 2.18
N PRO A 521 -24.44 12.91 2.99
CA PRO A 521 -23.38 13.81 3.38
C PRO A 521 -22.49 14.17 2.18
N THR A 522 -21.91 15.36 2.23
CA THR A 522 -20.73 15.74 1.43
C THR A 522 -19.48 15.64 2.30
N PRO A 523 -18.27 15.68 1.74
CA PRO A 523 -17.04 15.73 2.53
C PRO A 523 -17.05 16.84 3.60
N ILE A 524 -17.70 17.98 3.30
CA ILE A 524 -17.84 19.11 4.23
C ILE A 524 -18.89 18.83 5.31
N THR A 525 -20.09 18.40 4.94
CA THR A 525 -21.21 18.26 5.88
C THR A 525 -21.13 17.00 6.74
N GLY A 526 -20.53 15.93 6.24
CA GLY A 526 -20.30 14.70 7.00
C GLY A 526 -19.24 14.87 8.11
N ALA A 527 -18.22 15.69 7.88
CA ALA A 527 -17.01 15.72 8.71
C ALA A 527 -17.26 15.88 10.21
N LEU A 528 -18.18 16.77 10.61
CA LEU A 528 -18.50 16.98 12.02
C LEU A 528 -19.06 15.73 12.71
N TYR A 529 -19.95 14.98 12.04
CA TYR A 529 -20.51 13.75 12.60
C TYR A 529 -19.44 12.67 12.76
N HIS A 530 -18.54 12.55 11.78
CA HIS A 530 -17.39 11.65 11.84
C HIS A 530 -16.48 12.00 13.04
N PHE A 531 -16.10 13.27 13.20
CA PHE A 531 -15.26 13.71 14.31
C PHE A 531 -15.93 13.52 15.67
N ILE A 532 -17.22 13.87 15.79
CA ILE A 532 -17.98 13.69 17.03
C ILE A 532 -18.06 12.21 17.42
N ALA A 533 -18.20 11.29 16.47
CA ALA A 533 -18.20 9.86 16.74
C ALA A 533 -16.87 9.40 17.37
N ILE A 534 -15.74 9.79 16.78
CA ILE A 534 -14.40 9.50 17.31
C ILE A 534 -14.22 10.12 18.70
N MET A 535 -14.52 11.41 18.85
CA MET A 535 -14.38 12.14 20.12
C MET A 535 -15.23 11.51 21.23
N THR A 536 -16.47 11.15 20.94
CA THR A 536 -17.39 10.52 21.91
C THR A 536 -16.87 9.16 22.37
N ALA A 537 -16.39 8.33 21.43
CA ALA A 537 -15.81 7.03 21.76
C ALA A 537 -14.55 7.17 22.64
N ILE A 538 -13.67 8.14 22.35
CA ILE A 538 -12.47 8.42 23.16
C ILE A 538 -12.84 8.87 24.59
N ILE A 539 -13.83 9.77 24.73
CA ILE A 539 -14.31 10.24 26.05
C ILE A 539 -14.80 9.05 26.89
N ILE A 540 -15.57 8.15 26.28
CA ILE A 540 -16.09 6.96 26.97
C ILE A 540 -14.93 6.03 27.34
N ASN A 541 -13.98 5.77 26.42
CA ASN A 541 -12.83 4.89 26.65
C ASN A 541 -11.92 5.34 27.80
N VAL A 542 -11.71 6.64 27.96
CA VAL A 542 -10.87 7.17 29.04
C VAL A 542 -11.53 7.03 30.42
N LYS A 543 -12.87 7.05 30.47
CA LYS A 543 -13.65 6.95 31.72
C LYS A 543 -13.97 5.50 32.09
N SER A 544 -14.27 4.68 31.09
CA SER A 544 -14.78 3.32 31.23
C SER A 544 -13.67 2.27 31.25
N HIS A 545 -13.96 1.12 31.84
CA HIS A 545 -13.08 -0.05 31.72
C HIS A 545 -13.22 -0.63 30.30
N PRO A 546 -12.15 -1.16 29.67
CA PRO A 546 -12.24 -1.82 28.36
C PRO A 546 -13.29 -2.94 28.26
N ASN A 547 -13.72 -3.52 29.38
CA ASN A 547 -14.78 -4.54 29.46
C ASN A 547 -16.16 -4.00 29.06
N PHE A 548 -16.35 -2.68 29.01
CA PHE A 548 -17.60 -2.05 28.62
C PHE A 548 -17.98 -2.39 27.17
N PHE A 549 -16.99 -2.44 26.28
CA PHE A 549 -17.18 -2.74 24.85
C PHE A 549 -16.79 -4.18 24.46
N SER A 550 -16.41 -5.03 25.42
CA SER A 550 -15.89 -6.37 25.11
C SER A 550 -16.97 -7.43 24.87
N SER A 551 -18.25 -7.11 25.11
CA SER A 551 -19.34 -8.08 24.93
C SER A 551 -19.52 -8.49 23.46
N TRP A 552 -19.82 -9.77 23.23
CA TRP A 552 -20.11 -10.29 21.89
C TRP A 552 -21.31 -9.59 21.23
N ASN A 553 -22.36 -9.29 22.01
CA ASN A 553 -23.53 -8.58 21.51
C ASN A 553 -23.18 -7.18 20.98
N TYR A 554 -22.35 -6.41 21.69
CA TYR A 554 -21.90 -5.10 21.20
C TYR A 554 -21.12 -5.24 19.89
N ASN A 555 -20.18 -6.18 19.83
CA ASN A 555 -19.33 -6.35 18.67
C ASN A 555 -20.11 -6.80 17.43
N ILE A 556 -21.02 -7.78 17.56
CA ILE A 556 -21.85 -8.25 16.43
C ILE A 556 -22.91 -7.23 16.04
N ILE A 557 -23.71 -6.74 16.99
CA ILE A 557 -24.88 -5.90 16.67
C ILE A 557 -24.43 -4.50 16.28
N ILE A 558 -23.53 -3.88 17.04
CA ILE A 558 -23.06 -2.53 16.75
C ILE A 558 -21.95 -2.56 15.71
N GLY A 559 -20.91 -3.36 15.91
CA GLY A 559 -19.79 -3.45 14.95
C GLY A 559 -20.22 -4.04 13.61
N GLY A 560 -20.65 -5.30 13.61
CA GLY A 560 -21.08 -6.00 12.40
C GLY A 560 -22.33 -5.38 11.75
N GLY A 561 -23.34 -5.02 12.56
CA GLY A 561 -24.56 -4.38 12.06
C GLY A 561 -24.30 -3.03 11.39
N SER A 562 -23.46 -2.16 11.97
CA SER A 562 -23.13 -0.87 11.33
C SER A 562 -22.29 -1.02 10.07
N ALA A 563 -21.36 -1.98 10.02
CA ALA A 563 -20.61 -2.32 8.81
C ALA A 563 -21.53 -2.82 7.69
N LEU A 564 -22.54 -3.64 8.02
CA LEU A 564 -23.54 -4.09 7.05
C LEU A 564 -24.42 -2.94 6.56
N VAL A 565 -24.83 -2.02 7.43
CA VAL A 565 -25.61 -0.84 7.03
C VAL A 565 -24.77 0.07 6.11
N LEU A 566 -23.51 0.32 6.45
CA LEU A 566 -22.57 1.07 5.60
C LEU A 566 -22.42 0.43 4.22
N TYR A 567 -22.30 -0.90 4.14
CA TYR A 567 -22.08 -1.60 2.88
C TYR A 567 -23.32 -1.61 1.97
N ASN A 568 -24.51 -1.80 2.54
CA ASN A 568 -25.73 -2.07 1.76
C ASN A 568 -26.55 -0.82 1.40
N PHE A 569 -26.33 0.32 2.05
CA PHE A 569 -27.15 1.52 1.86
C PHE A 569 -26.30 2.74 1.44
N GLY A 570 -26.86 3.57 0.57
CA GLY A 570 -26.33 4.89 0.20
C GLY A 570 -26.95 6.03 1.05
N GLY A 571 -26.53 7.26 0.73
CA GLY A 571 -27.04 8.49 1.34
C GLY A 571 -26.91 8.55 2.87
N TRP A 572 -27.83 9.26 3.52
CA TRP A 572 -27.80 9.41 4.98
C TRP A 572 -27.95 8.09 5.77
N ILE A 573 -28.65 7.09 5.24
CA ILE A 573 -28.81 5.79 5.93
C ILE A 573 -27.48 5.05 5.98
N GLY A 574 -26.80 4.92 4.85
CA GLY A 574 -25.45 4.37 4.79
C GLY A 574 -24.49 5.13 5.71
N TYR A 575 -24.61 6.47 5.73
CA TYR A 575 -23.75 7.31 6.54
C TYR A 575 -24.00 7.19 8.05
N ILE A 576 -25.24 6.95 8.49
CA ILE A 576 -25.51 6.59 9.90
C ILE A 576 -24.76 5.29 10.25
N GLY A 577 -24.76 4.31 9.34
CA GLY A 577 -23.90 3.13 9.44
C GLY A 577 -22.42 3.47 9.57
N ALA A 578 -21.89 4.35 8.71
CA ALA A 578 -20.51 4.84 8.77
C ALA A 578 -20.15 5.49 10.12
N VAL A 579 -21.01 6.36 10.64
CA VAL A 579 -20.80 7.08 11.91
C VAL A 579 -20.80 6.11 13.09
N ILE A 580 -21.72 5.14 13.12
CA ILE A 580 -21.77 4.12 14.17
C ILE A 580 -20.55 3.17 14.06
N TYR A 581 -20.14 2.82 12.84
CA TYR A 581 -18.96 1.99 12.62
C TYR A 581 -17.67 2.72 13.02
N THR A 582 -17.57 4.03 12.74
CA THR A 582 -16.48 4.90 13.20
C THR A 582 -16.41 4.95 14.72
N PHE A 583 -17.56 5.09 15.39
CA PHE A 583 -17.66 5.00 16.84
C PHE A 583 -17.19 3.63 17.34
N TYR A 584 -17.62 2.53 16.70
CA TYR A 584 -17.22 1.17 17.04
C TYR A 584 -15.71 0.95 16.93
N LEU A 585 -15.11 1.28 15.78
CA LEU A 585 -13.66 1.16 15.58
C LEU A 585 -12.89 1.93 16.65
N THR A 586 -13.32 3.15 16.96
CA THR A 586 -12.67 3.95 18.00
C THR A 586 -12.86 3.36 19.40
N SER A 587 -14.06 2.82 19.70
CA SER A 587 -14.42 2.32 21.03
C SER A 587 -13.66 1.04 21.40
N ILE A 588 -13.37 0.16 20.44
CA ILE A 588 -12.68 -1.11 20.68
C ILE A 588 -11.15 -0.97 20.82
N GLY A 589 -10.57 0.20 20.53
CA GLY A 589 -9.12 0.41 20.58
C GLY A 589 -8.47 -0.13 21.86
N PRO A 590 -8.92 0.25 23.07
CA PRO A 590 -8.37 -0.28 24.32
C PRO A 590 -8.41 -1.81 24.44
N ILE A 591 -9.43 -2.47 23.88
CA ILE A 591 -9.54 -3.93 23.87
C ILE A 591 -8.42 -4.53 23.03
N ILE A 592 -8.28 -4.05 21.78
CA ILE A 592 -7.31 -4.57 20.83
C ILE A 592 -5.87 -4.38 21.33
N TRP A 593 -5.52 -3.19 21.81
CA TRP A 593 -4.18 -2.90 22.33
C TRP A 593 -3.85 -3.71 23.60
N ASN A 594 -4.80 -3.88 24.53
CA ASN A 594 -4.57 -4.72 25.71
C ASN A 594 -4.50 -6.21 25.36
N SER A 595 -5.13 -6.65 24.26
CA SER A 595 -5.07 -8.05 23.81
C SER A 595 -3.65 -8.54 23.47
N ILE A 596 -2.75 -7.61 23.13
CA ILE A 596 -1.34 -7.88 22.80
C ILE A 596 -0.49 -8.09 24.06
N LYS A 597 -0.90 -7.52 25.21
CA LYS A 597 -0.11 -7.52 26.44
C LYS A 597 0.23 -8.95 26.87
N GLY A 598 1.47 -9.16 27.33
CA GLY A 598 1.93 -10.46 27.85
C GLY A 598 2.45 -11.43 26.79
N TYR A 599 2.27 -11.15 25.50
CA TYR A 599 2.93 -11.89 24.44
C TYR A 599 4.29 -11.27 24.05
N ASN A 600 5.03 -11.96 23.18
CA ASN A 600 6.18 -11.37 22.49
C ASN A 600 5.72 -10.18 21.64
N ILE A 601 5.98 -8.97 22.15
CA ILE A 601 5.55 -7.70 21.55
C ILE A 601 6.06 -7.57 20.12
N THR A 602 7.35 -7.85 19.88
CA THR A 602 7.93 -7.77 18.54
C THR A 602 7.24 -8.73 17.56
N GLY A 603 7.00 -9.97 17.97
CA GLY A 603 6.27 -10.95 17.15
C GLY A 603 4.81 -10.57 16.89
N ALA A 604 4.13 -9.98 17.88
CA ALA A 604 2.74 -9.54 17.75
C ALA A 604 2.59 -8.40 16.74
N PHE A 605 3.46 -7.38 16.81
CA PHE A 605 3.46 -6.28 15.86
C PHE A 605 3.95 -6.71 14.48
N PHE A 606 4.96 -7.59 14.38
CA PHE A 606 5.37 -8.19 13.11
C PHE A 606 4.18 -8.84 12.38
N LEU A 607 3.50 -9.78 13.04
CA LEU A 607 2.37 -10.48 12.44
C LEU A 607 1.18 -9.51 12.19
N GLY A 608 0.92 -8.60 13.13
CA GLY A 608 -0.19 -7.66 12.99
C GLY A 608 -0.02 -6.70 11.82
N TYR A 609 1.16 -6.10 11.67
CA TYR A 609 1.46 -5.28 10.50
C TYR A 609 1.48 -6.08 9.20
N PHE A 610 1.91 -7.35 9.24
CA PHE A 610 1.84 -8.23 8.08
C PHE A 610 0.39 -8.42 7.61
N PHE A 611 -0.54 -8.73 8.52
CA PHE A 611 -1.97 -8.83 8.19
C PHE A 611 -2.56 -7.48 7.73
N ASN A 612 -2.14 -6.36 8.32
CA ASN A 612 -2.53 -5.03 7.84
C ASN A 612 -2.11 -4.81 6.38
N ILE A 613 -0.86 -5.17 6.01
CA ILE A 613 -0.39 -5.03 4.62
C ILE A 613 -1.15 -5.97 3.68
N LEU A 614 -1.46 -7.19 4.10
CA LEU A 614 -2.31 -8.08 3.29
C LEU A 614 -3.70 -7.49 3.02
N LEU A 615 -4.34 -6.89 4.03
CA LEU A 615 -5.61 -6.19 3.86
C LEU A 615 -5.46 -4.92 3.00
N GLY A 616 -4.36 -4.19 3.17
CA GLY A 616 -3.99 -3.03 2.35
C GLY A 616 -3.88 -3.39 0.88
N LEU A 617 -3.11 -4.43 0.54
CA LEU A 617 -2.97 -4.94 -0.83
C LEU A 617 -4.29 -5.45 -1.38
N ALA A 618 -5.06 -6.20 -0.59
CA ALA A 618 -6.40 -6.65 -0.98
C ALA A 618 -7.33 -5.46 -1.30
N SER A 619 -7.24 -4.36 -0.56
CA SER A 619 -8.02 -3.13 -0.83
C SER A 619 -7.61 -2.37 -2.09
N VAL A 620 -6.42 -2.64 -2.62
CA VAL A 620 -5.97 -2.14 -3.94
C VAL A 620 -6.42 -3.10 -5.04
N TRP A 621 -6.29 -4.40 -4.81
CA TRP A 621 -6.66 -5.43 -5.79
C TRP A 621 -8.14 -5.47 -6.15
N ILE A 622 -9.04 -4.94 -5.31
CA ILE A 622 -10.47 -4.82 -5.66
C ILE A 622 -10.74 -3.85 -6.82
N VAL A 623 -9.80 -2.95 -7.15
CA VAL A 623 -9.88 -1.99 -8.26
C VAL A 623 -8.78 -2.24 -9.30
N ALA A 624 -7.54 -2.46 -8.88
CA ALA A 624 -6.40 -2.71 -9.76
C ALA A 624 -6.32 -4.17 -10.27
N TYR A 625 -7.43 -4.91 -10.28
CA TYR A 625 -7.45 -6.35 -10.56
C TYR A 625 -6.94 -6.70 -11.97
N ALA A 626 -7.04 -5.77 -12.93
CA ALA A 626 -6.52 -5.92 -14.28
C ALA A 626 -4.98 -5.89 -14.34
N PHE A 627 -4.32 -5.21 -13.40
CA PHE A 627 -2.87 -4.95 -13.43
C PHE A 627 -2.02 -5.87 -12.53
N VAL A 628 -2.65 -6.69 -11.69
CA VAL A 628 -1.97 -7.42 -10.62
C VAL A 628 -2.16 -8.94 -10.74
N PRO A 629 -1.11 -9.76 -10.56
CA PRO A 629 -1.24 -11.21 -10.56
C PRO A 629 -2.22 -11.69 -9.48
N GLY A 630 -3.22 -12.48 -9.89
CA GLY A 630 -4.29 -12.94 -8.99
C GLY A 630 -5.36 -11.91 -8.66
N GLY A 631 -5.28 -10.69 -9.23
CA GLY A 631 -6.28 -9.63 -9.11
C GLY A 631 -7.73 -10.06 -9.35
N PRO A 632 -8.03 -10.87 -10.40
CA PRO A 632 -9.39 -11.34 -10.66
C PRO A 632 -10.08 -12.06 -9.49
N LEU A 633 -9.34 -12.61 -8.53
CA LEU A 633 -9.90 -13.26 -7.33
C LEU A 633 -10.61 -12.28 -6.39
N LEU A 634 -10.22 -11.00 -6.42
CA LEU A 634 -10.78 -9.94 -5.58
C LEU A 634 -11.50 -8.86 -6.39
N ARG A 635 -11.67 -9.05 -7.70
CA ARG A 635 -12.40 -8.12 -8.57
C ARG A 635 -13.72 -7.69 -7.93
N GLU A 636 -13.83 -6.40 -7.63
CA GLU A 636 -15.04 -5.76 -7.09
C GLU A 636 -15.48 -6.30 -5.70
N ARG A 637 -14.59 -6.97 -4.96
CA ARG A 637 -14.91 -7.64 -3.68
C ARG A 637 -14.63 -6.79 -2.44
N THR A 638 -15.20 -5.59 -2.39
CA THR A 638 -15.15 -4.75 -1.18
C THR A 638 -15.79 -5.44 0.04
N ASP A 639 -16.81 -6.28 -0.18
CA ASP A 639 -17.43 -7.13 0.84
C ASP A 639 -16.41 -8.02 1.55
N ILE A 640 -15.50 -8.65 0.79
CA ILE A 640 -14.46 -9.52 1.34
C ILE A 640 -13.46 -8.72 2.17
N VAL A 641 -13.03 -7.54 1.70
CA VAL A 641 -12.06 -6.71 2.43
C VAL A 641 -12.67 -6.18 3.74
N LEU A 642 -13.87 -5.60 3.68
CA LEU A 642 -14.59 -5.11 4.86
C LEU A 642 -14.90 -6.26 5.83
N GLY A 643 -15.42 -7.38 5.32
CA GLY A 643 -15.72 -8.57 6.11
C GLY A 643 -14.49 -9.17 6.79
N THR A 644 -13.38 -9.33 6.05
CA THR A 644 -12.14 -9.92 6.58
C THR A 644 -11.49 -9.00 7.61
N SER A 645 -11.48 -7.68 7.40
CA SER A 645 -10.96 -6.73 8.38
C SER A 645 -11.79 -6.77 9.68
N TYR A 646 -13.12 -6.81 9.59
CA TYR A 646 -14.01 -6.95 10.73
C TYR A 646 -13.86 -8.31 11.46
N LEU A 647 -13.79 -9.42 10.72
CA LEU A 647 -13.54 -10.75 11.31
C LEU A 647 -12.17 -10.81 12.01
N SER A 648 -11.16 -10.15 11.45
CA SER A 648 -9.84 -10.03 12.09
C SER A 648 -9.94 -9.25 13.40
N ILE A 649 -10.68 -8.16 13.45
CA ILE A 649 -10.99 -7.42 14.69
C ILE A 649 -11.65 -8.34 15.73
N LEU A 650 -12.63 -9.15 15.33
CA LEU A 650 -13.30 -10.10 16.24
C LEU A 650 -12.32 -11.12 16.84
N ALA A 651 -11.28 -11.54 16.11
CA ALA A 651 -10.23 -12.40 16.65
C ALA A 651 -9.48 -11.73 17.82
N GLY A 652 -9.20 -10.42 17.71
CA GLY A 652 -8.61 -9.63 18.79
C GLY A 652 -9.51 -9.51 20.01
N VAL A 653 -10.81 -9.26 19.78
CA VAL A 653 -11.83 -9.21 20.84
C VAL A 653 -11.98 -10.56 21.54
N LEU A 654 -11.97 -11.65 20.77
CA LEU A 654 -11.98 -13.02 21.29
C LEU A 654 -10.76 -13.27 22.19
N ASN A 655 -9.56 -12.95 21.72
CA ASN A 655 -8.34 -13.10 22.52
C ASN A 655 -8.36 -12.28 23.81
N TYR A 656 -8.87 -11.04 23.77
CA TYR A 656 -9.07 -10.24 24.99
C TYR A 656 -10.06 -10.91 25.96
N ASN A 657 -11.20 -11.39 25.44
CA ASN A 657 -12.25 -12.01 26.26
C ASN A 657 -11.78 -13.33 26.90
N LEU A 658 -10.99 -14.13 26.19
CA LEU A 658 -10.40 -15.35 26.72
C LEU A 658 -9.43 -15.08 27.89
N ARG A 659 -8.87 -13.87 27.95
CA ARG A 659 -7.93 -13.41 28.99
C ARG A 659 -8.54 -12.35 29.91
N ARG A 660 -9.86 -12.17 29.89
CA ARG A 660 -10.56 -11.07 30.57
C ARG A 660 -10.30 -11.00 32.07
N GLU A 661 -10.12 -12.15 32.71
CA GLU A 661 -9.85 -12.23 34.15
C GLU A 661 -8.55 -11.51 34.54
N GLU A 662 -7.53 -11.54 33.67
CA GLU A 662 -6.25 -10.85 33.88
C GLU A 662 -6.42 -9.32 33.96
N PHE A 663 -7.45 -8.78 33.30
CA PHE A 663 -7.67 -7.33 33.18
C PHE A 663 -8.74 -6.78 34.12
N THR A 664 -9.64 -7.62 34.64
CA THR A 664 -10.86 -7.17 35.33
C THR A 664 -10.60 -6.41 36.64
N LYS A 665 -9.49 -6.71 37.33
CA LYS A 665 -9.10 -6.03 38.58
C LYS A 665 -8.26 -4.77 38.35
N ILE A 666 -7.94 -4.43 37.11
CA ILE A 666 -7.02 -3.34 36.78
C ILE A 666 -7.78 -2.02 36.61
N LYS A 667 -7.28 -0.95 37.24
CA LYS A 667 -7.82 0.40 37.06
C LYS A 667 -7.13 1.14 35.91
N PHE A 668 -7.85 1.32 34.80
CA PHE A 668 -7.37 2.02 33.60
C PHE A 668 -7.67 3.52 33.58
N SER A 669 -8.71 3.96 34.31
CA SER A 669 -9.20 5.34 34.26
C SER A 669 -8.72 6.20 35.43
N SER A 670 -8.65 7.51 35.19
CA SER A 670 -8.42 8.51 36.23
C SER A 670 -9.00 9.86 35.85
N CYS A 671 -9.28 10.70 36.85
CA CYS A 671 -9.83 12.05 36.64
C CYS A 671 -8.85 12.96 35.88
N LYS A 672 -7.53 12.80 36.09
CA LYS A 672 -6.50 13.56 35.37
C LYS A 672 -6.52 13.26 33.87
N ILE A 673 -6.47 11.97 33.50
CA ILE A 673 -6.52 11.54 32.08
C ILE A 673 -7.82 12.03 31.44
N PHE A 674 -8.95 11.91 32.14
CA PHE A 674 -10.23 12.41 31.65
C PHE A 674 -10.21 13.91 31.36
N LYS A 675 -9.69 14.74 32.29
CA LYS A 675 -9.58 16.19 32.09
C LYS A 675 -8.65 16.55 30.93
N GLN A 676 -7.46 15.94 30.87
CA GLN A 676 -6.49 16.15 29.79
C GLN A 676 -7.10 15.85 28.42
N THR A 677 -7.72 14.68 28.27
CA THR A 677 -8.40 14.26 27.04
C THR A 677 -9.56 15.18 26.68
N LEU A 678 -10.39 15.57 27.67
CA LEU A 678 -11.51 16.47 27.44
C LEU A 678 -11.03 17.84 26.94
N THR A 679 -9.97 18.41 27.52
CA THR A 679 -9.38 19.67 27.06
C THR A 679 -8.94 19.59 25.60
N ILE A 680 -8.23 18.54 25.20
CA ILE A 680 -7.79 18.35 23.81
C ILE A 680 -9.00 18.22 22.88
N ILE A 681 -9.99 17.41 23.25
CA ILE A 681 -11.20 17.22 22.45
C ILE A 681 -11.98 18.54 22.31
N THR A 682 -12.07 19.35 23.36
CA THR A 682 -12.73 20.67 23.27
C THR A 682 -12.00 21.58 22.28
N ILE A 683 -10.67 21.61 22.28
CA ILE A 683 -9.88 22.40 21.32
C ILE A 683 -10.08 21.89 19.90
N LEU A 684 -9.98 20.57 19.69
CA LEU A 684 -10.17 19.96 18.37
C LEU A 684 -11.59 20.16 17.84
N LEU A 685 -12.61 20.05 18.69
CA LEU A 685 -14.01 20.31 18.31
C LEU A 685 -14.23 21.77 17.94
N ALA A 686 -13.71 22.71 18.73
CA ALA A 686 -13.78 24.13 18.41
C ALA A 686 -13.08 24.42 17.07
N LEU A 687 -11.93 23.80 16.80
CA LEU A 687 -11.23 23.90 15.53
C LEU A 687 -12.09 23.33 14.38
N SER A 688 -12.63 22.11 14.52
CA SER A 688 -13.48 21.48 13.50
C SER A 688 -14.72 22.32 13.17
N ILE A 689 -15.41 22.87 14.17
CA ILE A 689 -16.57 23.76 13.96
C ILE A 689 -16.14 25.04 13.25
N SER A 690 -15.00 25.63 13.64
CA SER A 690 -14.48 26.84 13.00
C SER A 690 -14.13 26.59 11.52
N ILE A 691 -13.55 25.42 11.21
CA ILE A 691 -13.25 25.01 9.82
C ILE A 691 -14.54 24.83 9.03
N PHE A 692 -15.53 24.13 9.60
CA PHE A 692 -16.82 23.93 8.94
C PHE A 692 -17.48 25.26 8.59
N ILE A 693 -17.53 26.21 9.51
CA ILE A 693 -18.09 27.55 9.25
C ILE A 693 -17.31 28.27 8.15
N LYS A 694 -15.98 28.15 8.13
CA LYS A 694 -15.13 28.80 7.11
C LYS A 694 -15.32 28.20 5.72
N ARG A 695 -15.46 26.87 5.62
CA ARG A 695 -15.53 26.13 4.35
C ARG A 695 -16.96 26.00 3.80
N TYR A 696 -17.98 26.31 4.60
CA TYR A 696 -19.36 26.21 4.12
C TYR A 696 -19.62 27.28 3.04
N PRO A 697 -20.10 26.90 1.84
CA PRO A 697 -20.31 27.85 0.76
C PRO A 697 -21.39 28.87 1.14
N SER A 698 -21.06 30.16 1.06
CA SER A 698 -21.95 31.27 1.43
C SER A 698 -22.42 32.14 0.25
N GLU A 699 -21.75 32.06 -0.89
CA GLU A 699 -22.03 32.86 -2.09
C GLU A 699 -22.47 31.96 -3.24
N PRO A 700 -23.39 32.42 -4.11
CA PRO A 700 -23.73 31.69 -5.33
C PRO A 700 -22.54 31.68 -6.29
N PHE A 701 -22.35 30.55 -6.97
CA PHE A 701 -21.30 30.39 -7.97
C PHE A 701 -21.65 31.19 -9.23
N LYS A 702 -20.63 31.78 -9.86
CA LYS A 702 -20.78 32.65 -11.03
C LYS A 702 -19.95 32.13 -12.21
N PRO A 703 -20.55 31.98 -13.41
CA PRO A 703 -19.83 31.67 -14.65
C PRO A 703 -18.97 32.86 -15.11
N TYR A 704 -17.98 32.60 -15.97
CA TYR A 704 -17.07 33.63 -16.49
C TYR A 704 -17.74 34.58 -17.48
N ASN A 705 -18.57 34.05 -18.39
CA ASN A 705 -19.07 34.78 -19.56
C ASN A 705 -20.59 34.99 -19.55
N GLU A 706 -21.14 35.47 -18.42
CA GLU A 706 -22.58 35.69 -18.23
C GLU A 706 -23.18 36.70 -19.22
N GLU A 707 -22.45 37.77 -19.56
CA GLU A 707 -22.94 38.83 -20.46
C GLU A 707 -23.16 38.34 -21.89
N SER A 708 -22.30 37.44 -22.39
CA SER A 708 -22.41 36.86 -23.73
C SER A 708 -23.25 35.58 -23.78
N GLN A 709 -23.78 35.14 -22.62
CA GLN A 709 -24.45 33.85 -22.42
C GLN A 709 -23.67 32.69 -23.05
N SER A 710 -22.35 32.72 -22.92
CA SER A 710 -21.45 31.67 -23.39
C SER A 710 -20.80 30.97 -22.20
N PHE A 711 -20.34 29.74 -22.42
CA PHE A 711 -19.65 28.99 -21.38
C PHE A 711 -18.55 28.12 -21.97
N THR A 712 -17.53 27.87 -21.16
CA THR A 712 -16.40 27.01 -21.53
C THR A 712 -16.52 25.66 -20.83
N ALA A 713 -16.50 24.58 -21.60
CA ALA A 713 -16.45 23.21 -21.10
C ALA A 713 -15.09 22.57 -21.39
N GLY A 714 -14.58 21.74 -20.49
CA GLY A 714 -13.30 21.06 -20.67
C GLY A 714 -13.25 19.65 -20.09
N ILE A 715 -12.26 18.89 -20.52
CA ILE A 715 -11.97 17.53 -20.04
C ILE A 715 -10.48 17.42 -19.75
N TRP A 716 -10.13 16.69 -18.68
CA TRP A 716 -8.73 16.46 -18.34
C TRP A 716 -8.50 15.20 -17.51
N CYS A 717 -7.57 14.35 -17.92
CA CYS A 717 -7.05 13.23 -17.13
C CYS A 717 -5.85 13.65 -16.26
N VAL A 718 -5.92 13.43 -14.94
CA VAL A 718 -5.08 14.19 -13.99
C VAL A 718 -4.24 13.34 -13.02
N HIS A 719 -4.00 12.06 -13.34
CA HIS A 719 -3.08 11.18 -12.60
C HIS A 719 -3.24 11.25 -11.07
N PHE A 720 -4.49 11.18 -10.59
CA PHE A 720 -4.80 11.18 -9.15
C PHE A 720 -4.26 12.42 -8.41
N GLY A 721 -4.01 13.53 -9.12
CA GLY A 721 -3.50 14.79 -8.60
C GLY A 721 -2.04 14.76 -8.18
N LEU A 722 -1.21 13.90 -8.79
CA LEU A 722 0.24 13.88 -8.63
C LEU A 722 0.92 14.32 -9.94
N ASP A 723 1.90 15.23 -9.85
CA ASP A 723 2.69 15.66 -11.00
C ASP A 723 3.87 14.73 -11.30
N ASN A 724 4.58 14.99 -12.41
CA ASN A 724 5.73 14.19 -12.87
C ASN A 724 6.92 14.13 -11.89
N ASP A 725 6.89 14.92 -10.81
CA ASP A 725 7.91 14.95 -9.77
C ASP A 725 7.34 14.48 -8.41
N MET A 726 6.20 13.77 -8.44
CA MET A 726 5.49 13.22 -7.28
C MET A 726 5.02 14.31 -6.29
N TRP A 727 4.74 15.53 -6.77
CA TRP A 727 4.13 16.58 -5.95
C TRP A 727 2.61 16.60 -6.12
N SER A 728 1.92 17.05 -5.07
CA SER A 728 0.50 17.38 -5.15
C SER A 728 0.28 18.49 -6.19
N SER A 729 -0.55 18.24 -7.20
CA SER A 729 -0.67 19.10 -8.38
C SER A 729 -1.92 19.97 -8.41
N GLU A 730 -2.87 19.79 -7.47
CA GLU A 730 -4.18 20.44 -7.54
C GLU A 730 -4.18 21.98 -7.49
N THR A 731 -3.16 22.58 -6.86
CA THR A 731 -2.99 24.06 -6.89
C THR A 731 -2.69 24.54 -8.30
N ARG A 732 -1.82 23.82 -9.03
CA ARG A 732 -1.46 24.13 -10.42
C ARG A 732 -2.63 23.86 -11.37
N MET A 733 -3.36 22.77 -11.13
CA MET A 733 -4.58 22.44 -11.87
C MET A 733 -5.63 23.54 -11.72
N ARG A 734 -5.93 23.95 -10.48
CA ARG A 734 -6.84 25.08 -10.18
C ARG A 734 -6.43 26.34 -10.92
N ASP A 735 -5.14 26.69 -10.88
CA ASP A 735 -4.65 27.90 -11.55
C ASP A 735 -4.80 27.83 -13.07
N LEU A 736 -4.62 26.65 -13.68
CA LEU A 736 -4.86 26.46 -15.11
C LEU A 736 -6.35 26.55 -15.45
N ILE A 737 -7.22 25.88 -14.69
CA ILE A 737 -8.69 25.92 -14.88
C ILE A 737 -9.20 27.35 -14.77
N ARG A 738 -8.69 28.12 -13.81
CA ARG A 738 -9.02 29.54 -13.63
C ARG A 738 -8.60 30.37 -14.83
N ASP A 739 -7.33 30.25 -15.22
CA ASP A 739 -6.74 31.10 -16.27
C ASP A 739 -7.28 30.73 -17.67
N ALA A 740 -7.77 29.51 -17.85
CA ALA A 740 -8.49 29.04 -19.03
C ALA A 740 -10.00 29.39 -19.02
N GLU A 741 -10.48 30.06 -17.97
CA GLU A 741 -11.87 30.51 -17.83
C GLU A 741 -12.90 29.39 -18.03
N ILE A 742 -12.65 28.22 -17.43
CA ILE A 742 -13.50 27.05 -17.58
C ILE A 742 -14.70 27.11 -16.62
N ASP A 743 -15.91 26.91 -17.16
CA ASP A 743 -17.15 26.89 -16.40
C ASP A 743 -17.57 25.47 -16.01
N ILE A 744 -17.33 24.48 -16.88
CA ILE A 744 -17.70 23.08 -16.67
C ILE A 744 -16.46 22.22 -16.98
N ILE A 745 -16.05 21.35 -16.06
CA ILE A 745 -14.91 20.46 -16.31
C ILE A 745 -15.16 19.04 -15.82
N GLY A 746 -14.87 18.07 -16.70
CA GLY A 746 -14.71 16.67 -16.34
C GLY A 746 -13.25 16.40 -15.94
N LEU A 747 -13.03 15.81 -14.77
CA LEU A 747 -11.72 15.36 -14.31
C LEU A 747 -11.72 13.83 -14.20
N LEU A 748 -10.74 13.18 -14.82
CA LEU A 748 -10.62 11.72 -14.84
C LEU A 748 -9.43 11.26 -13.99
N GLU A 749 -9.44 9.99 -13.59
CA GLU A 749 -8.50 9.46 -12.59
C GLU A 749 -8.55 10.25 -11.28
N SER A 750 -9.77 10.49 -10.81
CA SER A 750 -10.06 11.36 -9.68
C SER A 750 -10.31 10.64 -8.35
N ASP A 751 -10.47 9.30 -8.33
CA ASP A 751 -10.71 8.55 -7.09
C ASP A 751 -9.43 8.43 -6.26
N THR A 752 -9.32 9.31 -5.26
CA THR A 752 -8.18 9.36 -4.32
C THR A 752 -8.56 8.99 -2.88
N GLN A 753 -9.79 8.51 -2.66
CA GLN A 753 -10.32 8.14 -1.34
C GLN A 753 -9.98 6.69 -0.94
N ARG A 754 -8.80 6.24 -1.34
CA ARG A 754 -8.21 4.93 -1.02
C ARG A 754 -6.86 5.12 -0.32
N LEU A 755 -6.34 4.07 0.32
CA LEU A 755 -5.03 4.10 0.98
C LEU A 755 -3.92 4.62 0.05
N ILE A 756 -3.92 4.17 -1.21
CA ILE A 756 -2.97 4.58 -2.25
C ILE A 756 -3.14 6.04 -2.71
N GLY A 757 -4.34 6.62 -2.57
CA GLY A 757 -4.57 8.05 -2.79
C GLY A 757 -4.37 8.88 -1.52
N GLY A 758 -3.89 8.30 -0.42
CA GLY A 758 -3.77 8.97 0.87
C GLY A 758 -5.11 9.26 1.54
N ASN A 759 -6.20 8.63 1.08
CA ASN A 759 -7.59 8.93 1.43
C ASN A 759 -7.89 10.43 1.29
N ARG A 760 -7.55 11.02 0.14
CA ARG A 760 -7.76 12.45 -0.11
C ARG A 760 -8.82 12.69 -1.16
N ASP A 761 -9.14 13.94 -1.39
CA ASP A 761 -10.00 14.40 -2.47
C ASP A 761 -9.57 15.80 -2.90
N PHE A 762 -8.83 15.85 -4.01
CA PHE A 762 -8.26 17.08 -4.52
C PHE A 762 -9.29 18.01 -5.18
N THR A 763 -10.50 17.51 -5.49
CA THR A 763 -11.56 18.31 -6.12
C THR A 763 -12.04 19.41 -5.18
N GLN A 764 -11.95 19.21 -3.86
CA GLN A 764 -12.30 20.19 -2.84
C GLN A 764 -11.54 21.50 -3.01
N THR A 765 -10.22 21.44 -3.26
CA THR A 765 -9.40 22.65 -3.48
C THR A 765 -9.89 23.44 -4.68
N ILE A 766 -10.14 22.77 -5.81
CA ILE A 766 -10.54 23.41 -7.06
C ILE A 766 -11.93 24.02 -6.91
N ALA A 767 -12.88 23.26 -6.36
CA ALA A 767 -14.27 23.67 -6.26
C ALA A 767 -14.49 24.82 -5.28
N GLU A 768 -13.83 24.78 -4.11
CA GLU A 768 -13.98 25.84 -3.11
C GLU A 768 -13.27 27.13 -3.53
N ASP A 769 -12.09 27.04 -4.15
CA ASP A 769 -11.34 28.23 -4.59
C ASP A 769 -11.97 28.89 -5.82
N LEU A 770 -12.53 28.11 -6.74
CA LEU A 770 -13.14 28.64 -7.98
C LEU A 770 -14.66 28.85 -7.87
N GLY A 771 -15.28 28.42 -6.77
CA GLY A 771 -16.73 28.47 -6.57
C GLY A 771 -17.44 27.61 -7.61
N MET A 772 -17.38 26.29 -7.45
CA MET A 772 -18.00 25.31 -8.36
C MET A 772 -18.79 24.27 -7.57
N TYR A 773 -19.92 23.85 -8.13
CA TYR A 773 -20.61 22.62 -7.75
C TYR A 773 -19.75 21.43 -8.15
N VAL A 774 -19.81 20.36 -7.35
CA VAL A 774 -19.03 19.14 -7.60
C VAL A 774 -19.93 17.93 -7.49
N ASP A 775 -19.97 17.14 -8.55
CA ASP A 775 -20.24 15.72 -8.43
C ASP A 775 -18.91 14.96 -8.38
N TYR A 776 -18.66 14.29 -7.25
CA TYR A 776 -17.44 13.53 -7.00
C TYR A 776 -17.38 12.20 -7.79
N GLY A 777 -18.47 11.84 -8.49
CA GLY A 777 -18.59 10.59 -9.22
C GLY A 777 -18.80 9.36 -8.35
N PRO A 778 -18.65 8.16 -8.92
CA PRO A 778 -18.80 6.91 -8.19
C PRO A 778 -17.87 6.85 -6.97
N GLY A 779 -18.41 6.51 -5.80
CA GLY A 779 -17.62 6.39 -4.57
C GLY A 779 -16.56 5.27 -4.62
N PRO A 780 -15.63 5.23 -3.65
CA PRO A 780 -14.54 4.24 -3.64
C PRO A 780 -15.01 2.77 -3.52
N ASN A 781 -16.27 2.54 -3.14
CA ASN A 781 -16.91 1.23 -3.14
C ASN A 781 -17.40 0.75 -4.52
N LYS A 782 -17.24 1.57 -5.57
CA LYS A 782 -17.66 1.27 -6.95
C LYS A 782 -16.52 0.80 -7.87
N HIS A 783 -15.31 0.65 -7.32
CA HIS A 783 -14.18 -0.04 -7.97
C HIS A 783 -13.75 0.55 -9.32
N THR A 784 -13.79 1.87 -9.45
CA THR A 784 -13.32 2.59 -10.64
C THR A 784 -12.13 3.48 -10.27
N TRP A 785 -11.43 4.00 -11.28
CA TRP A 785 -10.40 5.04 -11.11
C TRP A 785 -10.95 6.45 -10.91
N GLY A 786 -12.28 6.60 -10.97
CA GLY A 786 -12.98 7.85 -10.71
C GLY A 786 -13.15 8.73 -11.94
N ALA A 787 -14.24 9.48 -11.91
CA ALA A 787 -14.54 10.61 -12.77
C ALA A 787 -15.21 11.66 -11.89
N ALA A 788 -14.91 12.94 -12.05
CA ALA A 788 -15.56 14.03 -11.31
C ALA A 788 -16.07 15.08 -12.29
N LEU A 789 -17.19 15.72 -11.96
CA LEU A 789 -17.75 16.84 -12.70
C LEU A 789 -17.75 18.07 -11.80
N LEU A 790 -17.08 19.13 -12.23
CA LEU A 790 -17.13 20.44 -11.57
C LEU A 790 -17.85 21.42 -12.49
N SER A 791 -18.74 22.25 -11.93
CA SER A 791 -19.54 23.20 -12.70
C SER A 791 -19.78 24.49 -11.94
N LYS A 792 -19.60 25.64 -12.59
CA LYS A 792 -20.07 26.94 -12.09
C LYS A 792 -21.59 27.08 -12.15
N PHE A 793 -22.25 26.28 -12.99
CA PHE A 793 -23.70 26.18 -13.11
C PHE A 793 -24.30 25.14 -12.15
N PRO A 794 -25.50 25.36 -11.57
CA PRO A 794 -26.15 24.40 -10.68
C PRO A 794 -26.32 23.02 -11.31
N ILE A 795 -25.88 21.98 -10.59
CA ILE A 795 -26.19 20.58 -10.92
C ILE A 795 -27.58 20.26 -10.34
N ILE A 796 -28.55 20.01 -11.22
CA ILE A 796 -29.95 19.75 -10.84
C ILE A 796 -30.13 18.30 -10.42
N GLU A 797 -29.63 17.39 -11.25
CA GLU A 797 -29.66 15.95 -11.04
C GLU A 797 -28.39 15.33 -11.62
N SER A 798 -27.95 14.22 -11.05
CA SER A 798 -26.89 13.41 -11.64
C SER A 798 -27.03 11.93 -11.29
N THR A 799 -26.58 11.08 -12.21
CA THR A 799 -26.55 9.63 -12.06
C THR A 799 -25.18 9.09 -12.43
N HIS A 800 -24.75 8.04 -11.73
CA HIS A 800 -23.48 7.36 -11.98
C HIS A 800 -23.72 6.02 -12.65
N HIS A 801 -22.99 5.77 -13.73
CA HIS A 801 -23.07 4.55 -14.51
C HIS A 801 -21.73 3.83 -14.43
N LEU A 802 -21.79 2.53 -14.15
CA LEU A 802 -20.64 1.62 -14.28
C LEU A 802 -20.87 0.81 -15.54
N LEU A 803 -20.08 1.09 -16.57
CA LEU A 803 -20.28 0.46 -17.87
C LEU A 803 -19.76 -0.99 -17.88
N PRO A 804 -20.29 -1.85 -18.77
CA PRO A 804 -19.91 -3.25 -18.80
C PRO A 804 -18.42 -3.43 -19.05
N SER A 805 -17.82 -4.32 -18.26
CA SER A 805 -16.44 -4.76 -18.44
C SER A 805 -16.35 -6.26 -18.16
N PRO A 806 -16.47 -7.13 -19.18
CA PRO A 806 -16.27 -8.56 -19.03
C PRO A 806 -14.86 -8.94 -18.52
N VAL A 807 -13.82 -8.26 -18.99
CA VAL A 807 -12.42 -8.69 -18.76
C VAL A 807 -11.62 -7.64 -17.98
N GLY A 808 -11.55 -6.43 -18.53
CA GLY A 808 -10.73 -5.31 -18.09
C GLY A 808 -11.34 -4.50 -16.97
N GLU A 809 -11.15 -3.19 -17.01
CA GLU A 809 -11.59 -2.28 -15.96
C GLU A 809 -13.02 -1.78 -16.10
N LEU A 810 -13.64 -1.52 -14.94
CA LEU A 810 -14.90 -0.81 -14.87
C LEU A 810 -14.73 0.66 -15.25
N ALA A 811 -15.40 1.03 -16.33
CA ALA A 811 -15.41 2.39 -16.86
C ALA A 811 -16.55 3.22 -16.22
N PRO A 812 -16.23 4.29 -15.48
CA PRO A 812 -17.23 5.18 -14.88
C PRO A 812 -17.77 6.20 -15.88
N ALA A 813 -19.06 6.52 -15.76
CA ALA A 813 -19.66 7.71 -16.36
C ALA A 813 -20.56 8.47 -15.38
N ILE A 814 -20.53 9.80 -15.44
CA ILE A 814 -21.49 10.69 -14.79
C ILE A 814 -22.41 11.22 -15.87
N HIS A 815 -23.73 11.10 -15.72
CA HIS A 815 -24.71 11.85 -16.51
C HIS A 815 -25.37 12.87 -15.58
N ALA A 816 -25.19 14.15 -15.86
CA ALA A 816 -25.70 15.23 -15.03
C ALA A 816 -26.53 16.21 -15.87
N THR A 817 -27.60 16.75 -15.29
CA THR A 817 -28.38 17.85 -15.89
C THR A 817 -27.99 19.15 -15.18
N LEU A 818 -27.50 20.13 -15.93
CA LEU A 818 -27.12 21.45 -15.45
C LEU A 818 -28.14 22.51 -15.85
N ASP A 819 -28.35 23.52 -15.02
CA ASP A 819 -29.10 24.73 -15.39
C ASP A 819 -28.13 25.79 -15.93
N ILE A 820 -28.03 25.88 -17.25
CA ILE A 820 -27.17 26.83 -17.96
C ILE A 820 -28.04 27.97 -18.48
N TYR A 821 -27.94 29.14 -17.84
CA TYR A 821 -28.70 30.35 -18.20
C TYR A 821 -30.22 30.15 -18.32
N GLY A 822 -30.81 29.22 -17.55
CA GLY A 822 -32.24 28.90 -17.58
C GLY A 822 -32.63 27.74 -18.50
N GLU A 823 -31.69 27.16 -19.25
CA GLU A 823 -31.90 25.98 -20.09
C GLU A 823 -31.23 24.75 -19.44
N LEU A 824 -31.95 23.62 -19.45
CA LEU A 824 -31.43 22.36 -18.92
C LEU A 824 -30.56 21.67 -19.97
N VAL A 825 -29.28 21.52 -19.66
CA VAL A 825 -28.27 20.90 -20.53
C VAL A 825 -27.70 19.66 -19.86
N ASP A 826 -27.67 18.55 -20.59
CA ASP A 826 -27.08 17.31 -20.11
C ASP A 826 -25.56 17.32 -20.35
N VAL A 827 -24.78 17.03 -19.32
CA VAL A 827 -23.32 16.86 -19.40
C VAL A 827 -22.98 15.44 -18.98
N VAL A 828 -22.29 14.72 -19.86
CA VAL A 828 -21.81 13.36 -19.62
C VAL A 828 -20.29 13.40 -19.46
N VAL A 829 -19.75 12.95 -18.33
CA VAL A 829 -18.31 12.77 -18.11
C VAL A 829 -18.01 11.28 -18.17
N PHE A 830 -17.07 10.85 -19.00
CA PHE A 830 -16.80 9.43 -19.23
C PHE A 830 -15.31 9.09 -19.29
N HIS A 831 -14.91 8.04 -18.57
CA HIS A 831 -13.57 7.45 -18.63
C HIS A 831 -13.65 6.03 -19.17
N SER A 832 -13.16 5.80 -20.39
CA SER A 832 -13.12 4.48 -21.03
C SER A 832 -12.06 3.56 -20.40
N GLY A 833 -12.25 2.23 -20.54
CA GLY A 833 -11.26 1.23 -20.14
C GLY A 833 -10.05 1.18 -21.08
N GLN A 834 -9.02 0.41 -20.72
CA GLN A 834 -7.76 0.38 -21.47
C GLN A 834 -7.86 -0.21 -22.88
N GLU A 835 -6.81 0.02 -23.67
CA GLU A 835 -6.72 -0.38 -25.06
C GLU A 835 -6.79 -1.90 -25.25
N GLU A 836 -6.19 -2.65 -24.34
CA GLU A 836 -6.00 -4.10 -24.43
C GLU A 836 -7.32 -4.89 -24.48
N ASP A 837 -8.37 -4.37 -23.83
CA ASP A 837 -9.66 -5.03 -23.70
C ASP A 837 -10.68 -4.50 -24.74
N VAL A 838 -10.48 -4.90 -26.00
CA VAL A 838 -11.27 -4.44 -27.15
C VAL A 838 -12.79 -4.64 -26.97
N GLU A 839 -13.23 -5.77 -26.41
CA GLU A 839 -14.66 -6.05 -26.22
C GLU A 839 -15.27 -5.17 -25.13
N ASP A 840 -14.51 -4.91 -24.06
CA ASP A 840 -14.93 -4.01 -22.98
C ASP A 840 -15.15 -2.61 -23.54
N ARG A 841 -14.18 -2.07 -24.30
CA ARG A 841 -14.33 -0.76 -24.97
C ARG A 841 -15.53 -0.70 -25.92
N ARG A 842 -15.80 -1.78 -26.67
CA ARG A 842 -16.97 -1.86 -27.55
C ARG A 842 -18.29 -1.83 -26.78
N LEU A 843 -18.37 -2.51 -25.63
CA LEU A 843 -19.57 -2.51 -24.79
C LEU A 843 -19.77 -1.16 -24.08
N GLN A 844 -18.66 -0.55 -23.64
CA GLN A 844 -18.65 0.77 -23.03
C GLN A 844 -19.09 1.85 -24.03
N SER A 845 -18.61 1.80 -25.27
CA SER A 845 -19.03 2.75 -26.32
C SER A 845 -20.53 2.66 -26.63
N LEU A 846 -21.08 1.43 -26.67
CA LEU A 846 -22.52 1.21 -26.83
C LEU A 846 -23.33 1.74 -25.64
N GLY A 847 -22.83 1.57 -24.41
CA GLY A 847 -23.47 2.10 -23.20
C GLY A 847 -23.54 3.63 -23.21
N ILE A 848 -22.45 4.30 -23.58
CA ILE A 848 -22.43 5.76 -23.72
C ILE A 848 -23.32 6.24 -24.86
N GLN A 849 -23.32 5.57 -26.01
CA GLN A 849 -24.22 5.86 -27.13
C GLN A 849 -25.69 5.79 -26.68
N GLU A 850 -26.05 4.79 -25.87
CA GLU A 850 -27.40 4.65 -25.32
C GLU A 850 -27.76 5.78 -24.34
N ILE A 851 -26.86 6.14 -23.42
CA ILE A 851 -27.05 7.26 -22.49
C ILE A 851 -27.30 8.56 -23.26
N MET A 852 -26.44 8.90 -24.22
CA MET A 852 -26.58 10.11 -25.03
C MET A 852 -27.84 10.07 -25.92
N GLY A 853 -28.12 8.92 -26.52
CA GLY A 853 -29.27 8.74 -27.42
C GLY A 853 -30.62 8.88 -26.71
N ASN A 854 -30.69 8.47 -25.44
CA ASN A 854 -31.90 8.54 -24.62
C ASN A 854 -32.20 9.95 -24.08
N SER A 855 -31.20 10.83 -24.00
CA SER A 855 -31.43 12.24 -23.68
C SER A 855 -32.15 12.94 -24.82
N SER A 856 -33.06 13.86 -24.51
CA SER A 856 -33.73 14.76 -25.48
C SER A 856 -33.31 16.23 -25.31
N ARG A 857 -32.33 16.51 -24.45
CA ARG A 857 -31.83 17.85 -24.15
C ARG A 857 -30.58 18.17 -24.98
N PRO A 858 -30.19 19.45 -25.06
CA PRO A 858 -28.82 19.80 -25.43
C PRO A 858 -27.83 19.03 -24.57
N LEU A 859 -26.76 18.55 -25.19
CA LEU A 859 -25.88 17.58 -24.56
C LEU A 859 -24.42 17.83 -24.90
N ILE A 860 -23.55 17.63 -23.90
CA ILE A 860 -22.09 17.61 -24.05
C ILE A 860 -21.55 16.30 -23.47
N LEU A 861 -20.69 15.61 -24.21
CA LEU A 861 -19.84 14.53 -23.71
C LEU A 861 -18.43 15.08 -23.52
N LEU A 862 -17.90 14.94 -22.30
CA LEU A 862 -16.53 15.23 -21.91
C LEU A 862 -15.87 13.90 -21.57
N SER A 863 -14.96 13.42 -22.42
CA SER A 863 -14.58 12.00 -22.35
C SER A 863 -13.13 11.68 -22.69
N TYR A 864 -12.68 10.54 -22.18
CA TYR A 864 -11.45 9.87 -22.57
C TYR A 864 -11.80 8.54 -23.25
N LEU A 865 -11.64 8.45 -24.58
CA LEU A 865 -12.24 7.40 -25.43
C LEU A 865 -11.26 6.31 -25.88
N VAL A 866 -9.96 6.61 -25.97
CA VAL A 866 -8.93 5.67 -26.46
C VAL A 866 -9.28 5.17 -27.87
N THR A 867 -9.44 6.09 -28.81
CA THR A 867 -9.75 5.80 -30.22
C THR A 867 -9.24 6.92 -31.10
N GLU A 868 -8.90 6.64 -32.35
CA GLU A 868 -8.64 7.69 -33.35
C GLU A 868 -9.96 8.28 -33.87
N PRO A 869 -9.98 9.58 -34.28
CA PRO A 869 -11.13 10.17 -34.94
C PRO A 869 -11.54 9.39 -36.19
N LEU A 870 -12.84 9.31 -36.44
CA LEU A 870 -13.44 8.66 -37.63
C LEU A 870 -13.20 7.14 -37.74
N GLN A 871 -12.53 6.51 -36.76
CA GLN A 871 -12.17 5.10 -36.80
C GLN A 871 -12.83 4.29 -35.67
N GLY A 872 -13.14 3.02 -35.96
CA GLY A 872 -13.56 2.06 -34.93
C GLY A 872 -14.72 2.54 -34.05
N ASN A 873 -14.50 2.56 -32.74
CA ASN A 873 -15.51 2.93 -31.74
C ASN A 873 -15.93 4.40 -31.81
N TYR A 874 -15.11 5.29 -32.42
CA TYR A 874 -15.51 6.68 -32.67
C TYR A 874 -16.89 6.77 -33.34
N ASN A 875 -17.12 5.93 -34.36
CA ASN A 875 -18.39 5.89 -35.12
C ASN A 875 -19.57 5.32 -34.31
N THR A 876 -19.31 4.81 -33.10
CA THR A 876 -20.37 4.47 -32.14
C THR A 876 -20.74 5.69 -31.30
N TYR A 877 -19.75 6.49 -30.87
CA TYR A 877 -19.99 7.72 -30.12
C TYR A 877 -20.61 8.81 -30.98
N VAL A 878 -20.07 9.05 -32.18
CA VAL A 878 -20.59 9.99 -33.18
C VAL A 878 -21.41 9.20 -34.20
N SER A 879 -22.72 9.10 -33.97
CA SER A 879 -23.63 8.29 -34.78
C SER A 879 -25.03 8.87 -34.83
N GLU A 880 -25.85 8.39 -35.77
CA GLU A 880 -27.28 8.76 -35.84
C GLU A 880 -28.04 8.48 -34.54
N LYS A 881 -27.62 7.47 -33.76
CA LYS A 881 -28.31 7.09 -32.52
C LYS A 881 -27.96 8.05 -31.37
N SER A 882 -26.69 8.42 -31.21
CA SER A 882 -26.27 9.37 -30.18
C SER A 882 -26.61 10.82 -30.54
N ARG A 883 -26.67 11.14 -31.85
CA ARG A 883 -26.94 12.48 -32.40
C ARG A 883 -25.94 13.55 -31.97
N VAL A 884 -24.77 13.14 -31.48
CA VAL A 884 -23.69 14.07 -31.12
C VAL A 884 -22.72 14.23 -32.28
N TYR A 885 -22.11 15.40 -32.33
CA TYR A 885 -21.10 15.81 -33.28
C TYR A 885 -19.79 16.07 -32.55
N ASP A 886 -18.68 15.92 -33.25
CA ASP A 886 -17.36 16.25 -32.71
C ASP A 886 -17.14 17.76 -32.75
N ILE A 887 -16.48 18.30 -31.72
CA ILE A 887 -16.06 19.70 -31.71
C ILE A 887 -15.20 20.02 -32.95
N ASP A 888 -14.32 19.10 -33.32
CA ASP A 888 -13.42 19.22 -34.46
C ASP A 888 -12.94 17.86 -34.97
N ASN A 889 -13.66 17.28 -35.92
CA ASN A 889 -13.28 16.00 -36.53
C ASN A 889 -12.01 16.04 -37.41
N THR A 890 -11.39 17.22 -37.62
CA THR A 890 -10.13 17.36 -38.40
C THR A 890 -8.88 17.33 -37.50
N ASP A 891 -9.04 17.44 -36.18
CA ASP A 891 -7.95 17.22 -35.23
C ASP A 891 -7.64 15.72 -35.14
N TRP A 892 -6.78 15.27 -36.05
CA TRP A 892 -6.39 13.88 -36.28
C TRP A 892 -5.46 13.31 -35.21
N ASP A 893 -4.75 14.17 -34.46
CA ASP A 893 -3.79 13.79 -33.42
C ASP A 893 -4.44 13.70 -32.03
N ARG A 894 -5.72 13.29 -32.00
CA ARG A 894 -6.45 12.96 -30.77
C ARG A 894 -6.52 11.44 -30.63
N TRP A 895 -6.27 11.00 -29.40
CA TRP A 895 -6.34 9.59 -29.03
C TRP A 895 -7.13 9.40 -27.73
N CYS A 896 -6.80 10.22 -26.75
CA CYS A 896 -7.34 10.15 -25.40
C CYS A 896 -8.65 10.95 -25.28
N GLU A 897 -8.56 12.28 -25.30
CA GLU A 897 -9.63 13.17 -24.85
C GLU A 897 -10.49 13.73 -26.00
N TYR A 898 -11.80 13.80 -25.77
CA TYR A 898 -12.82 14.24 -26.73
C TYR A 898 -13.90 15.09 -26.06
N ILE A 899 -14.34 16.12 -26.80
CA ILE A 899 -15.54 16.91 -26.52
C ILE A 899 -16.52 16.68 -27.67
N LEU A 900 -17.63 15.99 -27.39
CA LEU A 900 -18.73 15.81 -28.35
C LEU A 900 -19.95 16.57 -27.86
N PHE A 901 -20.80 17.05 -28.76
CA PHE A 901 -21.94 17.88 -28.38
C PHE A 901 -23.10 17.82 -29.38
N ARG A 902 -24.27 18.33 -28.98
CA ARG A 902 -25.39 18.63 -29.88
C ARG A 902 -26.31 19.69 -29.29
N ASP A 903 -27.13 20.28 -30.15
CA ASP A 903 -28.13 21.32 -29.84
C ASP A 903 -27.53 22.52 -29.08
N LEU A 904 -26.26 22.80 -29.37
CA LEU A 904 -25.48 23.93 -28.86
C LEU A 904 -24.69 24.54 -30.01
N ARG A 905 -24.40 25.83 -29.90
CA ARG A 905 -23.56 26.54 -30.87
C ARG A 905 -22.10 26.44 -30.46
N LYS A 906 -21.24 25.81 -31.27
CA LYS A 906 -19.79 25.84 -31.04
C LYS A 906 -19.19 27.21 -31.41
N VAL A 907 -18.28 27.70 -30.58
CA VAL A 907 -17.62 29.01 -30.74
C VAL A 907 -16.13 28.85 -30.97
N ALA A 908 -15.47 28.09 -30.10
CA ALA A 908 -14.03 27.89 -30.18
C ALA A 908 -13.61 26.55 -29.57
N TYR A 909 -12.46 26.03 -30.02
CA TYR A 909 -11.81 24.83 -29.51
C TYR A 909 -10.31 25.08 -29.30
N ALA A 910 -9.75 24.58 -28.21
CA ALA A 910 -8.33 24.68 -27.94
C ALA A 910 -7.80 23.51 -27.11
N ARG A 911 -6.52 23.19 -27.33
CA ARG A 911 -5.73 22.24 -26.54
C ARG A 911 -4.64 23.03 -25.82
N ILE A 912 -4.58 22.92 -24.50
CA ILE A 912 -3.63 23.67 -23.67
C ILE A 912 -2.63 22.69 -23.06
N SER A 913 -1.33 22.92 -23.31
CA SER A 913 -0.25 22.04 -22.89
C SER A 913 -0.26 21.80 -21.37
N ARG A 914 -0.03 20.54 -20.99
CA ARG A 914 -0.04 20.07 -19.61
C ARG A 914 1.12 20.52 -18.73
N SER A 915 2.16 21.14 -19.30
CA SER A 915 3.43 21.38 -18.59
C SER A 915 3.95 20.05 -17.99
N THR A 916 4.29 20.04 -16.70
CA THR A 916 4.69 18.84 -15.95
C THR A 916 3.58 18.27 -15.05
N ILE A 917 2.32 18.70 -15.20
CA ILE A 917 1.22 18.31 -14.28
C ILE A 917 0.78 16.86 -14.47
N THR A 918 0.65 16.40 -15.70
CA THR A 918 0.13 15.08 -16.08
C THR A 918 0.71 14.71 -17.45
N ASP A 919 0.27 13.63 -18.08
CA ASP A 919 0.66 13.18 -19.42
C ASP A 919 -0.30 13.61 -20.55
N THR A 920 -1.55 13.98 -20.22
CA THR A 920 -2.53 14.56 -21.17
C THR A 920 -2.63 16.09 -21.11
N GLU A 921 -2.78 16.73 -22.26
CA GLU A 921 -3.15 18.15 -22.35
C GLU A 921 -4.59 18.40 -21.90
N LEU A 922 -4.90 19.64 -21.55
CA LEU A 922 -6.26 20.07 -21.22
C LEU A 922 -6.99 20.44 -22.52
N GLN A 923 -8.11 19.79 -22.81
CA GLN A 923 -8.96 20.17 -23.94
C GLN A 923 -10.14 21.03 -23.48
N ILE A 924 -10.40 22.13 -24.19
CA ILE A 924 -11.51 23.04 -23.90
C ILE A 924 -12.28 23.43 -25.15
N ALA A 925 -13.59 23.63 -25.00
CA ALA A 925 -14.47 24.16 -26.03
C ALA A 925 -15.41 25.21 -25.44
N LYS A 926 -15.66 26.28 -26.20
CA LYS A 926 -16.60 27.34 -25.84
C LYS A 926 -17.89 27.17 -26.63
N PHE A 927 -19.02 27.29 -25.93
CA PHE A 927 -20.35 27.08 -26.47
C PHE A 927 -21.29 28.25 -26.15
N LYS A 928 -22.38 28.33 -26.92
CA LYS A 928 -23.57 29.14 -26.60
C LYS A 928 -24.83 28.29 -26.74
N LEU A 929 -25.88 28.70 -26.03
CA LEU A 929 -27.22 28.18 -26.27
C LEU A 929 -27.71 28.63 -27.64
N LEU A 930 -28.42 27.74 -28.34
CA LEU A 930 -29.12 28.10 -29.57
C LEU A 930 -30.34 28.96 -29.23
N ASN A 931 -30.60 30.00 -30.01
CA ASN A 931 -31.86 30.73 -29.92
C ASN A 931 -33.01 29.97 -30.60
N GLU A 932 -34.25 30.41 -30.41
CA GLU A 932 -35.43 29.72 -30.96
C GLU A 932 -35.42 29.62 -32.50
N ASP A 933 -34.86 30.60 -33.20
CA ASP A 933 -34.77 30.55 -34.66
C ASP A 933 -33.73 29.51 -35.11
N GLU A 934 -32.58 29.45 -34.42
CA GLU A 934 -31.50 28.49 -34.67
C GLU A 934 -31.93 27.05 -34.36
N LYS A 935 -32.73 26.83 -33.30
CA LYS A 935 -33.29 25.51 -32.95
C LYS A 935 -34.22 24.94 -34.05
N ASN A 936 -34.80 25.80 -34.87
CA ASN A 936 -35.72 25.43 -35.94
C ASN A 936 -35.06 25.43 -37.35
N ASP A 937 -33.74 25.62 -37.42
CA ASP A 937 -32.98 25.67 -38.67
C ASP A 937 -32.37 24.29 -38.99
N ASP A 938 -32.68 23.75 -40.17
CA ASP A 938 -32.28 22.40 -40.59
C ASP A 938 -30.85 22.34 -41.17
N ASP A 939 -30.09 23.45 -41.18
CA ASP A 939 -28.73 23.54 -41.72
C ASP A 939 -27.68 22.97 -40.76
N LEU A 940 -27.77 21.66 -40.48
CA LEU A 940 -26.87 20.94 -39.56
C LEU A 940 -25.39 21.10 -39.94
N GLU A 941 -25.09 21.19 -41.23
CA GLU A 941 -23.74 21.38 -41.72
C GLU A 941 -23.13 22.70 -41.21
N PHE A 942 -23.91 23.77 -41.16
CA PHE A 942 -23.44 25.05 -40.62
C PHE A 942 -23.23 25.02 -39.10
N TYR A 943 -24.09 24.35 -38.35
CA TYR A 943 -23.98 24.31 -36.89
C TYR A 943 -22.89 23.36 -36.39
N TYR A 944 -22.65 22.28 -37.11
CA TYR A 944 -21.81 21.18 -36.62
C TYR A 944 -20.58 20.88 -37.50
N GLY A 945 -20.54 21.36 -38.74
CA GLY A 945 -19.36 21.30 -39.61
C GLY A 945 -18.21 22.19 -39.12
N ASN A 946 -17.02 22.00 -39.68
CA ASN A 946 -15.82 22.76 -39.29
C ASN A 946 -15.61 23.95 -40.24
N HIS A 947 -16.46 24.98 -40.11
CA HIS A 947 -16.31 26.25 -40.83
C HIS A 947 -15.43 27.18 -39.99
N PHE A 948 -14.14 27.23 -40.28
CA PHE A 948 -13.17 27.97 -39.50
C PHE A 948 -13.18 29.46 -39.88
N VAL A 949 -13.01 30.32 -38.89
CA VAL A 949 -12.93 31.78 -39.10
C VAL A 949 -11.75 32.35 -38.33
N ASN A 950 -11.27 33.50 -38.77
CA ASN A 950 -10.21 34.20 -38.06
C ASN A 950 -10.76 34.82 -36.76
N GLU A 951 -9.88 34.97 -35.76
CA GLU A 951 -10.28 35.50 -34.45
C GLU A 951 -10.87 36.92 -34.53
N ASP A 952 -10.44 37.74 -35.48
CA ASP A 952 -10.94 39.11 -35.69
C ASP A 952 -12.40 39.14 -36.14
N GLU A 953 -12.92 38.04 -36.69
CA GLU A 953 -14.32 37.86 -37.06
C GLU A 953 -15.21 37.38 -35.89
N ILE A 954 -14.62 37.11 -34.72
CA ILE A 954 -15.32 36.71 -33.49
C ILE A 954 -15.40 37.90 -32.52
N ASP A 955 -16.58 38.08 -31.89
CA ASP A 955 -16.78 39.08 -30.82
C ASP A 955 -15.75 38.90 -29.69
N GLU A 956 -15.18 39.99 -29.20
CA GLU A 956 -14.15 39.95 -28.15
C GLU A 956 -14.59 39.17 -26.91
N ASN A 957 -15.88 39.22 -26.53
CA ASN A 957 -16.43 38.51 -25.38
C ASN A 957 -16.60 36.99 -25.60
N LEU A 958 -16.36 36.52 -26.82
CA LEU A 958 -16.43 35.11 -27.22
C LEU A 958 -15.04 34.53 -27.49
N ARG A 959 -13.99 35.34 -27.45
CA ARG A 959 -12.61 34.88 -27.66
C ARG A 959 -12.12 34.06 -26.46
N MET A 960 -11.17 33.17 -26.71
CA MET A 960 -10.49 32.41 -25.66
C MET A 960 -9.34 33.24 -25.05
N PRO A 961 -8.84 32.90 -23.84
CA PRO A 961 -7.83 33.70 -23.15
C PRO A 961 -6.51 33.83 -23.91
N GLN A 962 -6.13 35.07 -24.26
CA GLN A 962 -4.91 35.36 -25.01
C GLN A 962 -3.61 34.98 -24.29
N LEU A 963 -3.68 34.75 -22.97
CA LEU A 963 -2.55 34.43 -22.09
C LEU A 963 -1.76 33.18 -22.50
N PHE A 964 -2.38 32.24 -23.24
CA PHE A 964 -1.75 30.98 -23.63
C PHE A 964 -1.06 31.02 -25.00
N ARG A 965 -1.08 32.15 -25.73
CA ARG A 965 -0.34 32.29 -26.98
C ARG A 965 1.18 32.33 -26.75
N GLY A 966 1.96 31.92 -27.75
CA GLY A 966 3.42 31.96 -27.71
C GLY A 966 4.02 31.08 -26.60
N ASP A 967 4.82 31.68 -25.72
CA ASP A 967 5.42 30.97 -24.58
C ASP A 967 4.40 30.62 -23.47
N GLY A 968 3.21 31.23 -23.52
CA GLY A 968 2.12 31.00 -22.59
C GLY A 968 2.43 31.42 -21.15
N VAL A 969 1.82 30.74 -20.17
CA VAL A 969 1.93 31.04 -18.74
C VAL A 969 2.25 29.79 -17.92
N ARG A 970 3.30 29.84 -17.09
CA ARG A 970 3.72 28.72 -16.21
C ARG A 970 3.95 27.39 -16.97
N GLY A 971 4.35 27.47 -18.24
CA GLY A 971 4.56 26.31 -19.12
C GLY A 971 3.27 25.76 -19.74
N HIS A 972 2.15 26.45 -19.59
CA HIS A 972 0.89 26.19 -20.28
C HIS A 972 0.74 27.14 -21.46
N ARG A 973 0.57 26.59 -22.65
CA ARG A 973 0.36 27.33 -23.90
C ARG A 973 -0.60 26.58 -24.81
N TYR A 974 -1.16 27.25 -25.81
CA TYR A 974 -1.85 26.56 -26.88
C TYR A 974 -0.90 25.56 -27.54
N HIS A 975 -1.37 24.32 -27.68
CA HIS A 975 -0.61 23.17 -28.13
C HIS A 975 -1.38 22.46 -29.23
N VAL A 976 -0.65 21.81 -30.15
CA VAL A 976 -1.14 21.27 -31.44
C VAL A 976 -1.58 22.37 -32.41
N PHE A 977 -2.29 23.38 -31.91
CA PHE A 977 -2.58 24.64 -32.58
C PHE A 977 -1.88 25.77 -31.82
N ASP A 978 -1.21 26.68 -32.53
CA ASP A 978 -0.57 27.86 -31.90
C ASP A 978 -1.60 28.87 -31.37
N GLU A 979 -2.86 28.70 -31.74
CA GLU A 979 -4.01 29.51 -31.32
C GLU A 979 -5.31 28.68 -31.28
N PRO A 980 -6.36 29.18 -30.61
CA PRO A 980 -7.68 28.54 -30.62
C PRO A 980 -8.25 28.48 -32.03
N ARG A 981 -8.90 27.37 -32.37
CA ARG A 981 -9.73 27.28 -33.58
C ARG A 981 -11.08 27.93 -33.29
N TYR A 982 -11.47 28.91 -34.10
CA TYR A 982 -12.76 29.57 -34.01
C TYR A 982 -13.69 29.11 -35.14
N PHE A 983 -14.99 29.05 -34.84
CA PHE A 983 -16.01 28.58 -35.78
C PHE A 983 -16.95 29.71 -36.20
N ALA A 984 -17.39 29.70 -37.46
CA ALA A 984 -18.30 30.69 -38.02
C ALA A 984 -19.55 30.86 -37.14
N GLN A 985 -19.82 32.11 -36.71
CA GLN A 985 -20.97 32.47 -35.89
C GLN A 985 -22.20 32.88 -36.71
N HIS A 986 -22.03 33.23 -37.99
CA HIS A 986 -23.08 33.60 -38.92
C HIS A 986 -22.90 32.91 -40.28
N LYS A 987 -24.02 32.58 -40.96
CA LYS A 987 -23.98 31.85 -42.24
C LYS A 987 -23.19 32.58 -43.34
N TRP A 988 -23.11 33.91 -43.29
CA TRP A 988 -22.35 34.69 -44.27
C TRP A 988 -20.83 34.48 -44.16
N GLN A 989 -20.31 34.12 -42.97
CA GLN A 989 -18.88 33.89 -42.75
C GLN A 989 -18.37 32.65 -43.51
N ARG A 990 -19.23 31.64 -43.69
CA ARG A 990 -18.93 30.45 -44.52
C ARG A 990 -18.66 30.78 -45.99
N TYR A 991 -19.30 31.83 -46.52
CA TYR A 991 -19.11 32.21 -47.93
C TYR A 991 -17.75 32.89 -48.15
N ASN A 992 -17.26 33.63 -47.16
CA ASN A 992 -15.90 34.20 -47.20
C ASN A 992 -14.84 33.09 -47.17
N GLU A 993 -15.06 32.01 -46.41
CA GLU A 993 -14.17 30.85 -46.35
C GLU A 993 -14.05 30.16 -47.72
N GLN A 994 -15.17 29.94 -48.43
CA GLN A 994 -15.16 29.37 -49.78
C GLN A 994 -14.51 30.29 -50.82
N GLU A 995 -14.66 31.61 -50.69
CA GLU A 995 -13.97 32.58 -51.55
C GLU A 995 -12.47 32.64 -51.26
N GLN A 996 -12.06 32.49 -50.00
CA GLN A 996 -10.65 32.41 -49.58
C GLN A 996 -9.99 31.10 -50.04
N GLU A 997 -10.63 29.95 -49.87
CA GLU A 997 -10.13 28.66 -50.38
C GLU A 997 -9.99 28.68 -51.91
N GLN A 998 -10.92 29.32 -52.63
CA GLN A 998 -10.81 29.50 -54.09
C GLN A 998 -9.66 30.44 -54.48
N GLN A 999 -9.37 31.48 -53.69
CA GLN A 999 -8.22 32.35 -53.91
C GLN A 999 -6.90 31.62 -53.61
N GLN A 1000 -6.83 30.84 -52.54
CA GLN A 1000 -5.64 30.08 -52.17
C GLN A 1000 -5.34 28.97 -53.19
N GLN A 1001 -6.36 28.25 -53.66
CA GLN A 1001 -6.19 27.28 -54.76
C GLN A 1001 -5.81 27.95 -56.09
N GLN A 1002 -6.24 29.19 -56.34
CA GLN A 1002 -5.80 29.95 -57.51
C GLN A 1002 -4.36 30.44 -57.38
N GLU A 1003 -3.90 30.80 -56.18
CA GLU A 1003 -2.51 31.17 -55.89
C GLU A 1003 -1.58 29.96 -55.98
N GLU A 1004 -1.96 28.80 -55.43
CA GLU A 1004 -1.19 27.55 -55.57
C GLU A 1004 -1.15 27.08 -57.03
N HIS A 1005 -2.24 27.18 -57.79
CA HIS A 1005 -2.21 26.89 -59.23
C HIS A 1005 -1.36 27.88 -60.03
N GLN A 1006 -1.29 29.15 -59.63
CA GLN A 1006 -0.41 30.14 -60.25
C GLN A 1006 1.06 29.88 -59.92
N GLU A 1007 1.40 29.45 -58.70
CA GLU A 1007 2.76 29.04 -58.33
C GLU A 1007 3.19 27.74 -59.03
N GLU A 1008 2.28 26.79 -59.25
CA GLU A 1008 2.55 25.59 -60.06
C GLU A 1008 2.71 25.92 -61.56
N GLU A 1009 1.95 26.87 -62.11
CA GLU A 1009 2.12 27.34 -63.49
C GLU A 1009 3.43 28.16 -63.67
N GLU A 1010 3.83 28.98 -62.69
CA GLU A 1010 5.11 29.70 -62.72
C GLU A 1010 6.31 28.75 -62.55
N ASN A 1011 6.19 27.69 -61.76
CA ASN A 1011 7.23 26.67 -61.65
C ASN A 1011 7.28 25.73 -62.86
N GLY A 1012 6.14 25.42 -63.48
CA GLY A 1012 6.05 24.61 -64.71
C GLY A 1012 6.58 25.33 -65.96
N GLN A 1013 6.55 26.66 -66.01
CA GLN A 1013 7.14 27.44 -67.11
C GLN A 1013 8.67 27.61 -67.03
N ASN A 1014 9.29 27.27 -65.88
CA ASN A 1014 10.74 27.33 -65.70
C ASN A 1014 11.47 26.03 -66.07
N GLU A 1015 10.78 24.94 -66.39
CA GLU A 1015 11.42 23.65 -66.78
C GLU A 1015 11.57 23.42 -68.30
N GLU A 1016 11.02 24.27 -69.18
CA GLU A 1016 11.19 24.15 -70.65
C GLU A 1016 12.33 25.03 -71.22
N GLY A 1017 13.17 25.65 -70.38
CA GLY A 1017 14.15 26.67 -70.80
C GLY A 1017 15.61 26.22 -71.02
N ASP A 1018 16.06 25.09 -70.46
CA ASP A 1018 17.50 24.74 -70.39
C ASP A 1018 17.85 23.41 -71.08
N GLU A 1019 17.69 23.36 -72.40
CA GLU A 1019 18.43 22.42 -73.27
C GLU A 1019 18.85 23.13 -74.56
N TYR A 1020 19.95 23.91 -74.53
CA TYR A 1020 20.82 24.21 -75.69
C TYR A 1020 22.24 24.64 -75.29
#